data_AF-A0AAD4GHI2-F1
#
_entry.id   AF-A0AAD4GHI2-F1
#
_cell.length_a   1.000
_cell.length_b   1.000
_cell.length_c   1.000
_cell.angle_alpha   90.00
_cell.angle_beta   90.00
_cell.angle_gamma   90.00
#
_symmetry.space_group_name_H-M   'P 1'
#
loop_
_entity.id
_entity.type
_entity.pdbx_description
1 polymer ?
#
loop_
_entity_poly.entity_id
_entity_poly.type
_entity_poly.pdbx_seq_one_letter_code
_entity_poly.pdbx_strand_id
1 'polypeptide(L)'
;MENAPEEGIEPTTRGPLVTDPPSTRRNIHVEPKARKKRNRLEFETTLDENASPDSHEALGPDDRQLRPLPKKISHVRSAQFVHGVPSGAPSLEHADQLLRDVASNALAVLAEGVQPDLPDWTQDKEHDEEDDDPVGDGQDEASNIQVTTPTPTLSKPPVPVSPPIWAESRQEVCESVEYFRCYHSGVYSKDNIVKGYLLGAYSASRDVFRHDGKLIISHGGGKSESIIIVRGGPNRYQTDQDQEASDKTVRALLKTWKDRRPIVLLADDKYALFPCDLTSGRYTYVVLGLYWISHAWAECQSARDGSGRVVRWKFAFQWCEGQGDPWWLPQEMKDTMCLTKGLSHTANTGGNPSIRCDKCQEQSPFVYTQGWMCLNPHCDVFWSIDGEDPKQLDYREEFLSLLPQKFERLPDITPVRVMVSPGGVTTTYACSRGWHCSKCGRLSCRYKWEHWECSNCKYTHAVNGRVRSPKEFWHQQPPKAFLHSQVRKDSGIITCRLEPINLGGNKGFTNRLTFILPHGRGKIHLILGTPLSNRDADEIFRLYQEQASTGELKLRRYPLRNVARGLLLTNYFSQNSGEPYQYVGGSGQTVPFSEAPDCVRRALALIKERSSLALCTDIPFNEILSAGYMERQKMSFHSDSEKGLGPIVGSLSLGSAALMHFRPHVSAEAPKAKCTHALTLVLRHGDVLIMDGDGVQKYYEHTVVPMNFRIAATARCIGSA
;
A
#
# COMPACT_ATOMS: atom_id res chain seq x y z
N MET A 1 -60.70 4.69 -14.86
CA MET A 1 -61.34 4.73 -16.19
C MET A 1 -60.76 5.90 -16.95
N GLU A 2 -60.83 5.81 -18.27
CA GLU A 2 -60.05 6.55 -19.27
C GLU A 2 -60.43 8.03 -19.51
N ASN A 3 -59.45 8.75 -20.07
CA ASN A 3 -59.52 9.80 -21.12
C ASN A 3 -60.06 11.23 -20.86
N ALA A 4 -59.49 12.16 -21.64
CA ALA A 4 -59.69 13.62 -21.68
C ALA A 4 -60.80 14.07 -22.65
N PRO A 5 -61.14 15.38 -22.73
CA PRO A 5 -60.61 16.32 -23.77
C PRO A 5 -60.14 17.69 -23.19
N GLU A 6 -59.34 18.56 -23.85
CA GLU A 6 -59.59 19.45 -25.04
C GLU A 6 -60.73 20.48 -24.83
N GLU A 7 -60.67 21.79 -25.17
CA GLU A 7 -59.77 22.61 -26.04
C GLU A 7 -59.53 24.06 -25.51
N GLY A 8 -58.53 24.75 -26.10
CA GLY A 8 -58.56 26.22 -26.36
C GLY A 8 -57.96 27.18 -25.31
N ILE A 9 -57.73 28.48 -25.58
CA ILE A 9 -57.63 29.28 -26.83
C ILE A 9 -56.69 30.50 -26.55
N GLU A 10 -56.04 31.08 -27.58
CA GLU A 10 -55.13 32.26 -27.50
C GLU A 10 -55.73 33.48 -28.27
N PRO A 11 -55.24 34.75 -28.13
CA PRO A 11 -54.12 35.19 -29.01
C PRO A 11 -53.22 36.39 -28.58
N THR A 12 -51.91 36.24 -28.83
CA THR A 12 -50.96 37.24 -29.41
C THR A 12 -50.84 38.73 -28.94
N THR A 13 -49.60 39.21 -28.75
CA THR A 13 -49.04 40.38 -29.50
C THR A 13 -47.50 40.53 -29.45
N ARG A 14 -46.87 40.28 -30.62
CA ARG A 14 -45.77 41.02 -31.31
C ARG A 14 -44.46 41.45 -30.58
N GLY A 15 -43.33 41.00 -31.14
CA GLY A 15 -41.98 41.61 -30.99
C GLY A 15 -41.69 42.75 -31.97
N PRO A 16 -40.41 43.13 -32.18
CA PRO A 16 -39.71 42.63 -33.38
C PRO A 16 -38.19 42.32 -33.26
N LEU A 17 -37.66 41.66 -34.30
CA LEU A 17 -36.25 41.33 -34.59
C LEU A 17 -35.43 42.52 -35.14
N VAL A 18 -34.08 42.37 -35.24
CA VAL A 18 -33.06 42.97 -36.17
C VAL A 18 -31.71 43.21 -35.45
N THR A 19 -30.47 42.98 -35.95
CA THR A 19 -29.83 42.00 -36.89
C THR A 19 -28.28 42.02 -36.67
N ASP A 20 -27.54 40.95 -37.03
CA ASP A 20 -26.08 40.99 -37.36
C ASP A 20 -25.84 41.82 -38.66
N PRO A 21 -24.60 42.13 -39.17
CA PRO A 21 -23.21 41.70 -38.83
C PRO A 21 -22.27 42.97 -38.74
N PRO A 22 -20.94 43.05 -39.08
CA PRO A 22 -19.99 42.04 -39.58
C PRO A 22 -18.55 42.06 -39.01
N SER A 23 -17.79 41.04 -39.43
CA SER A 23 -16.34 40.91 -39.29
C SER A 23 -15.53 42.00 -40.02
N THR A 24 -14.41 42.45 -39.44
CA THR A 24 -13.31 43.06 -40.20
C THR A 24 -11.95 42.45 -39.84
N ARG A 25 -11.30 41.85 -40.84
CA ARG A 25 -9.87 41.48 -40.78
C ARG A 25 -9.02 42.76 -40.82
N ARG A 26 -7.95 42.82 -40.01
CA ARG A 26 -6.77 43.63 -40.34
C ARG A 26 -5.50 42.81 -40.16
N ASN A 27 -4.84 42.55 -41.28
CA ASN A 27 -3.46 42.08 -41.30
C ASN A 27 -2.56 43.23 -40.83
N ILE A 28 -1.60 42.94 -39.94
CA ILE A 28 -0.36 43.70 -39.85
C ILE A 28 0.78 42.71 -40.07
N HIS A 29 1.61 43.03 -41.05
CA HIS A 29 2.70 42.19 -41.53
C HIS A 29 4.02 42.82 -41.06
N VAL A 30 4.79 42.11 -40.23
CA VAL A 30 6.18 42.48 -39.89
C VAL A 30 7.04 41.23 -39.85
N GLU A 31 8.23 41.34 -40.42
CA GLU A 31 9.15 40.26 -40.81
C GLU A 31 9.78 39.49 -39.61
N PRO A 32 10.16 38.21 -39.79
CA PRO A 32 11.03 37.51 -38.85
C PRO A 32 12.50 37.92 -39.04
N LYS A 33 12.98 38.89 -38.26
CA LYS A 33 14.43 39.21 -38.21
C LYS A 33 15.22 38.15 -37.45
N ALA A 34 16.10 37.46 -38.18
CA ALA A 34 17.04 36.50 -37.62
C ALA A 34 17.89 37.08 -36.48
N ARG A 35 18.08 36.33 -35.38
CA ARG A 35 18.99 36.73 -34.30
C ARG A 35 19.86 35.58 -33.79
N LYS A 36 21.01 35.46 -34.45
CA LYS A 36 22.34 35.12 -33.92
C LYS A 36 22.42 34.19 -32.69
N LYS A 37 23.02 33.01 -32.91
CA LYS A 37 23.83 32.30 -31.91
C LYS A 37 24.70 33.30 -31.12
N ARG A 38 24.82 33.11 -29.81
CA ARG A 38 25.84 33.81 -29.02
C ARG A 38 26.48 32.83 -28.03
N ASN A 39 27.69 32.39 -28.37
CA ASN A 39 28.58 31.66 -27.46
C ASN A 39 28.94 32.57 -26.28
N ARG A 40 29.04 31.98 -25.08
CA ARG A 40 29.78 32.50 -23.92
C ARG A 40 29.81 31.37 -22.87
N LEU A 41 30.92 30.91 -22.31
CA LEU A 41 32.37 31.04 -22.51
C LEU A 41 32.91 29.94 -21.57
N GLU A 42 33.93 29.19 -21.97
CA GLU A 42 34.70 28.41 -20.99
C GLU A 42 35.46 29.36 -20.05
N PHE A 43 35.76 28.87 -18.83
CA PHE A 43 36.77 29.45 -17.96
C PHE A 43 37.67 28.31 -17.48
N GLU A 44 38.78 28.12 -18.19
CA GLU A 44 39.95 27.43 -17.65
C GLU A 44 40.68 28.39 -16.71
N THR A 45 41.25 27.85 -15.63
CA THR A 45 42.32 28.51 -14.88
C THR A 45 43.40 27.50 -14.56
N THR A 46 44.36 27.42 -15.50
CA THR A 46 45.82 27.37 -15.26
C THR A 46 46.34 26.61 -14.04
N LEU A 47 47.03 25.52 -14.33
CA LEU A 47 48.18 25.04 -13.55
C LEU A 47 49.28 26.10 -13.51
N ASP A 48 50.08 26.08 -12.45
CA ASP A 48 51.47 26.56 -12.48
C ASP A 48 52.35 25.47 -11.83
N GLU A 49 53.43 25.10 -12.50
CA GLU A 49 54.37 24.07 -12.05
C GLU A 49 55.43 24.67 -11.11
N ASN A 50 56.11 23.84 -10.30
CA ASN A 50 57.57 23.94 -10.14
C ASN A 50 58.22 22.74 -9.40
N ALA A 51 59.36 22.31 -9.95
CA ALA A 51 60.50 21.65 -9.29
C ALA A 51 60.35 20.22 -8.66
N SER A 52 60.69 19.22 -9.48
CA SER A 52 61.55 18.06 -9.12
C SER A 52 63.03 18.53 -8.91
N PRO A 53 64.01 17.72 -8.40
CA PRO A 53 64.20 16.28 -8.68
C PRO A 53 64.83 15.40 -7.56
N ASP A 54 65.25 14.19 -7.99
CA ASP A 54 66.15 13.20 -7.37
C ASP A 54 65.59 12.33 -6.21
N SER A 55 65.86 11.03 -6.12
CA SER A 55 66.45 10.05 -7.07
C SER A 55 66.25 8.62 -6.52
N HIS A 56 66.25 7.58 -7.38
CA HIS A 56 66.62 6.15 -7.17
C HIS A 56 66.55 5.56 -5.72
N GLU A 57 65.97 4.37 -5.48
CA GLU A 57 66.38 3.08 -6.07
C GLU A 57 65.34 1.97 -5.77
N ALA A 58 65.42 0.82 -6.46
CA ALA A 58 64.53 -0.34 -6.24
C ALA A 58 65.31 -1.53 -5.66
N LEU A 59 64.67 -2.43 -4.90
CA LEU A 59 64.97 -3.89 -4.83
C LEU A 59 64.10 -4.66 -3.79
N GLY A 60 63.57 -5.82 -4.19
CA GLY A 60 63.48 -7.02 -3.31
C GLY A 60 62.14 -7.34 -2.59
N PRO A 61 61.81 -8.64 -2.31
CA PRO A 61 60.45 -9.08 -1.92
C PRO A 61 60.36 -9.89 -0.59
N ASP A 62 59.21 -10.58 -0.39
CA ASP A 62 58.73 -11.37 0.79
C ASP A 62 58.27 -10.54 2.01
N ASP A 63 57.15 -10.83 2.69
CA ASP A 63 56.71 -12.13 3.21
C ASP A 63 55.16 -12.24 3.37
N ARG A 64 54.66 -13.44 3.68
CA ARG A 64 53.25 -13.82 3.93
C ARG A 64 52.83 -13.57 5.39
N GLN A 65 51.57 -13.20 5.61
CA GLN A 65 50.72 -13.65 6.76
C GLN A 65 49.27 -13.11 6.57
N LEU A 66 48.26 -13.96 6.34
CA LEU A 66 47.45 -14.71 7.32
C LEU A 66 46.64 -13.84 8.31
N ARG A 67 45.32 -13.80 8.10
CA ARG A 67 44.33 -13.17 9.00
C ARG A 67 44.00 -14.10 10.18
N PRO A 68 43.90 -13.61 11.44
CA PRO A 68 43.40 -14.42 12.56
C PRO A 68 41.86 -14.48 12.62
N LEU A 69 41.33 -15.62 13.07
CA LEU A 69 39.93 -15.84 13.42
C LEU A 69 39.59 -15.28 14.83
N PRO A 70 38.33 -14.88 15.10
CA PRO A 70 37.92 -14.45 16.44
C PRO A 70 37.79 -15.63 17.42
N LYS A 71 38.25 -15.42 18.67
CA LYS A 71 38.22 -16.42 19.74
C LYS A 71 36.85 -16.49 20.44
N LYS A 72 36.41 -17.71 20.76
CA LYS A 72 35.36 -17.97 21.77
C LYS A 72 35.88 -17.62 23.18
N ILE A 73 35.01 -17.08 24.03
CA ILE A 73 35.13 -17.22 25.50
C ILE A 73 33.77 -17.68 26.05
N SER A 74 33.81 -18.52 27.07
CA SER A 74 32.68 -19.29 27.59
C SER A 74 32.53 -19.17 29.10
N HIS A 75 31.28 -19.00 29.55
CA HIS A 75 30.73 -19.39 30.86
C HIS A 75 31.23 -18.72 32.16
N VAL A 76 30.45 -18.99 33.23
CA VAL A 76 30.71 -18.75 34.67
C VAL A 76 30.36 -17.30 35.11
N ARG A 77 29.52 -17.03 36.12
CA ARG A 77 28.90 -17.87 37.17
C ARG A 77 27.48 -17.40 37.56
N SER A 78 26.75 -18.29 38.19
CA SER A 78 25.47 -18.04 38.87
C SER A 78 25.63 -17.29 40.20
N ALA A 79 24.59 -16.53 40.57
CA ALA A 79 24.32 -16.08 41.94
C ALA A 79 22.82 -16.23 42.23
N GLN A 80 22.47 -16.77 43.41
CA GLN A 80 21.09 -16.90 43.91
C GLN A 80 20.97 -16.19 45.27
N PHE A 81 19.72 -15.85 45.63
CA PHE A 81 19.30 -15.19 46.88
C PHE A 81 19.77 -13.71 47.00
N VAL A 82 19.04 -12.80 47.67
CA VAL A 82 18.07 -12.92 48.77
C VAL A 82 16.83 -12.03 48.54
N HIS A 83 15.69 -12.36 49.15
CA HIS A 83 14.51 -11.48 49.24
C HIS A 83 14.82 -10.19 50.02
N GLY A 84 14.57 -9.02 49.40
CA GLY A 84 14.56 -7.73 50.09
C GLY A 84 13.84 -6.68 49.27
N VAL A 85 12.84 -6.02 49.85
CA VAL A 85 12.15 -4.88 49.24
C VAL A 85 12.92 -3.60 49.58
N PRO A 86 13.39 -2.82 48.58
CA PRO A 86 13.83 -1.46 48.80
C PRO A 86 12.70 -0.51 48.38
N SER A 87 11.96 -0.03 49.37
CA SER A 87 11.15 1.18 49.23
C SER A 87 12.07 2.40 49.12
N GLY A 88 12.10 3.06 47.96
CA GLY A 88 12.83 4.31 47.80
C GLY A 88 12.78 4.81 46.37
N ALA A 89 12.28 6.03 46.17
CA ALA A 89 12.46 6.71 44.89
C ALA A 89 13.96 7.02 44.69
N PRO A 90 14.51 6.89 43.47
CA PRO A 90 15.89 7.30 43.21
C PRO A 90 16.04 8.79 43.50
N SER A 91 17.15 9.18 44.16
CA SER A 91 17.45 10.58 44.41
C SER A 91 17.66 11.34 43.10
N LEU A 92 17.38 12.65 43.12
CA LEU A 92 17.51 13.52 41.94
C LEU A 92 18.92 13.42 41.31
N GLU A 93 19.95 13.31 42.14
CA GLU A 93 21.35 13.16 41.72
C GLU A 93 21.59 11.86 40.93
N HIS A 94 20.91 10.76 41.29
CA HIS A 94 21.04 9.49 40.59
C HIS A 94 20.37 9.54 39.20
N ALA A 95 19.26 10.28 39.07
CA ALA A 95 18.62 10.56 37.79
C ALA A 95 19.47 11.49 36.92
N ASP A 96 20.05 12.56 37.50
CA ASP A 96 20.95 13.48 36.80
C ASP A 96 22.27 12.83 36.40
N GLN A 97 22.77 11.83 37.14
CA GLN A 97 23.93 11.04 36.73
C GLN A 97 23.58 10.16 35.53
N LEU A 98 22.45 9.44 35.57
CA LEU A 98 21.95 8.66 34.44
C LEU A 98 21.71 9.51 33.18
N LEU A 99 21.19 10.73 33.34
CA LEU A 99 21.01 11.68 32.24
C LEU A 99 22.36 12.16 31.67
N ARG A 100 23.36 12.41 32.51
CA ARG A 100 24.72 12.76 32.07
C ARG A 100 25.42 11.60 31.36
N ASP A 101 25.29 10.39 31.87
CA ASP A 101 25.89 9.19 31.26
C ASP A 101 25.23 8.87 29.90
N VAL A 102 23.90 9.02 29.79
CA VAL A 102 23.18 8.89 28.51
C VAL A 102 23.57 10.00 27.53
N ALA A 103 23.71 11.25 27.98
CA ALA A 103 24.16 12.36 27.14
C ALA A 103 25.62 12.18 26.66
N SER A 104 26.51 11.68 27.51
CA SER A 104 27.90 11.39 27.18
C SER A 104 28.00 10.25 26.14
N ASN A 105 27.22 9.18 26.33
CA ASN A 105 27.11 8.10 25.34
C ASN A 105 26.52 8.58 24.01
N ALA A 106 25.52 9.47 24.02
CA ALA A 106 24.97 10.06 22.81
C ALA A 106 25.99 10.95 22.07
N LEU A 107 26.84 11.68 22.80
CA LEU A 107 27.94 12.46 22.21
C LEU A 107 29.05 11.56 21.63
N ALA A 108 29.33 10.42 22.25
CA ALA A 108 30.26 9.43 21.69
C ALA A 108 29.75 8.85 20.34
N VAL A 109 28.46 8.49 20.27
CA VAL A 109 27.82 8.04 19.02
C VAL A 109 27.84 9.12 17.93
N LEU A 110 27.70 10.40 18.29
CA LEU A 110 27.81 11.52 17.35
C LEU A 110 29.27 11.77 16.88
N ALA A 111 30.28 11.42 17.68
CA ALA A 111 31.68 11.54 17.32
C ALA A 111 32.15 10.46 16.32
N GLU A 112 31.49 9.31 16.25
CA GLU A 112 31.81 8.24 15.30
C GLU A 112 31.26 8.47 13.88
N GLY A 113 30.57 9.58 13.61
CA GLY A 113 30.23 10.04 12.25
C GLY A 113 29.15 9.22 11.51
N VAL A 114 28.58 8.18 12.14
CA VAL A 114 27.50 7.39 11.56
C VAL A 114 26.15 8.04 11.87
N GLN A 115 25.67 8.91 10.97
CA GLN A 115 24.27 9.32 11.01
C GLN A 115 23.38 8.18 10.52
N PRO A 116 22.30 7.81 11.25
CA PRO A 116 21.25 6.99 10.68
C PRO A 116 20.44 7.85 9.71
N ASP A 117 20.58 7.59 8.41
CA ASP A 117 19.78 8.24 7.38
C ASP A 117 18.28 8.05 7.67
N LEU A 118 17.58 9.17 7.88
CA LEU A 118 16.12 9.20 7.83
C LEU A 118 15.70 8.98 6.37
N PRO A 119 14.95 7.93 6.04
CA PRO A 119 14.54 7.68 4.66
C PRO A 119 13.78 8.87 4.08
N ASP A 120 14.08 9.23 2.83
CA ASP A 120 13.26 10.15 2.06
C ASP A 120 11.95 9.44 1.64
N TRP A 121 10.96 9.54 2.52
CA TRP A 121 9.63 8.95 2.32
C TRP A 121 8.86 9.51 1.11
N THR A 122 9.45 10.43 0.33
CA THR A 122 8.89 10.84 -0.97
C THR A 122 9.27 9.90 -2.13
N GLN A 123 10.10 8.87 -1.88
CA GLN A 123 10.60 7.92 -2.87
C GLN A 123 9.94 6.53 -2.86
N ASP A 124 9.05 6.22 -1.91
CA ASP A 124 8.19 5.01 -1.94
C ASP A 124 7.07 5.10 -3.01
N LYS A 125 7.34 5.77 -4.14
CA LYS A 125 6.42 5.96 -5.28
C LYS A 125 6.23 4.71 -6.12
N GLU A 126 7.09 3.71 -5.97
CA GLU A 126 7.12 2.56 -6.88
C GLU A 126 5.89 1.64 -6.80
N HIS A 127 5.01 1.80 -5.80
CA HIS A 127 3.76 1.02 -5.64
C HIS A 127 2.53 1.78 -5.09
N ASP A 128 2.64 3.07 -4.73
CA ASP A 128 1.53 3.89 -4.21
C ASP A 128 0.85 4.77 -5.30
N GLU A 129 1.27 4.68 -6.56
CA GLU A 129 0.68 5.42 -7.71
C GLU A 129 -0.34 4.58 -8.54
N GLU A 130 -1.05 3.62 -7.91
CA GLU A 130 -2.28 3.04 -8.48
C GLU A 130 -3.51 3.62 -7.74
N ASP A 131 -4.48 4.15 -8.49
CA ASP A 131 -5.52 5.06 -7.99
C ASP A 131 -6.52 4.39 -7.01
N ASP A 132 -6.36 4.67 -5.72
CA ASP A 132 -7.33 4.36 -4.64
C ASP A 132 -8.53 5.35 -4.72
N ASP A 133 -9.32 5.21 -5.78
CA ASP A 133 -10.40 6.14 -6.17
C ASP A 133 -11.74 5.86 -5.44
N PRO A 134 -12.27 6.77 -4.60
CA PRO A 134 -13.65 6.66 -4.12
C PRO A 134 -14.67 6.80 -5.26
N VAL A 135 -15.69 5.94 -5.26
CA VAL A 135 -16.79 5.94 -6.23
C VAL A 135 -17.91 6.89 -5.77
N GLY A 136 -18.38 7.76 -6.67
CA GLY A 136 -19.55 8.60 -6.43
C GLY A 136 -20.86 7.85 -6.72
N ASP A 137 -21.93 8.18 -5.99
CA ASP A 137 -23.24 7.56 -6.16
C ASP A 137 -23.83 7.89 -7.54
N GLY A 138 -23.99 6.86 -8.38
CA GLY A 138 -24.75 6.88 -9.63
C GLY A 138 -25.57 5.59 -9.73
N GLN A 139 -26.88 5.73 -9.85
CA GLN A 139 -27.81 4.61 -10.07
C GLN A 139 -27.97 4.41 -11.59
N ASP A 140 -27.64 3.22 -12.10
CA ASP A 140 -28.01 2.81 -13.46
C ASP A 140 -28.30 1.30 -13.50
N GLU A 141 -29.29 0.91 -14.30
CA GLU A 141 -29.88 -0.43 -14.30
C GLU A 141 -29.07 -1.47 -15.09
N ALA A 142 -29.11 -2.72 -14.63
CA ALA A 142 -28.41 -3.84 -15.27
C ALA A 142 -29.14 -4.33 -16.53
N SER A 143 -28.59 -4.04 -17.72
CA SER A 143 -29.06 -4.64 -18.98
C SER A 143 -28.55 -6.08 -19.16
N ASN A 144 -29.48 -6.99 -19.46
CA ASN A 144 -29.27 -8.44 -19.46
C ASN A 144 -28.67 -8.95 -20.79
N ILE A 145 -27.44 -9.51 -20.75
CA ILE A 145 -26.82 -10.19 -21.91
C ILE A 145 -26.78 -11.69 -21.63
N GLN A 146 -27.47 -12.48 -22.47
CA GLN A 146 -27.53 -13.93 -22.35
C GLN A 146 -26.17 -14.57 -22.68
N VAL A 147 -25.54 -15.18 -21.67
CA VAL A 147 -24.37 -16.03 -21.85
C VAL A 147 -24.82 -17.44 -22.19
N THR A 148 -24.37 -17.98 -23.32
CA THR A 148 -24.58 -19.38 -23.70
C THR A 148 -23.86 -20.33 -22.74
N THR A 149 -24.60 -21.32 -22.21
CA THR A 149 -24.14 -22.27 -21.21
C THR A 149 -23.04 -23.22 -21.73
N PRO A 150 -21.91 -23.38 -21.02
CA PRO A 150 -20.96 -24.44 -21.31
C PRO A 150 -21.46 -25.82 -20.83
N THR A 151 -21.03 -26.86 -21.54
CA THR A 151 -21.25 -28.29 -21.25
C THR A 151 -20.68 -28.67 -19.86
N PRO A 152 -21.21 -29.68 -19.14
CA PRO A 152 -20.84 -29.94 -17.74
C PRO A 152 -19.36 -30.33 -17.58
N THR A 153 -18.59 -29.48 -16.89
CA THR A 153 -17.24 -29.83 -16.45
C THR A 153 -17.30 -30.89 -15.36
N LEU A 154 -16.48 -31.93 -15.48
CA LEU A 154 -16.23 -32.88 -14.40
C LEU A 154 -15.82 -32.11 -13.14
N SER A 155 -16.60 -32.19 -12.05
CA SER A 155 -16.35 -31.39 -10.86
C SER A 155 -15.04 -31.81 -10.20
N LYS A 156 -14.11 -30.85 -10.00
CA LYS A 156 -12.82 -31.11 -9.35
C LYS A 156 -13.03 -31.71 -7.95
N PRO A 157 -12.21 -32.69 -7.52
CA PRO A 157 -12.30 -33.24 -6.18
C PRO A 157 -12.02 -32.16 -5.12
N PRO A 158 -12.62 -32.26 -3.91
CA PRO A 158 -12.28 -31.37 -2.82
C PRO A 158 -10.80 -31.52 -2.42
N VAL A 159 -10.23 -30.49 -1.80
CA VAL A 159 -8.86 -30.60 -1.25
C VAL A 159 -8.78 -31.73 -0.21
N PRO A 160 -7.74 -32.59 -0.25
CA PRO A 160 -7.64 -33.74 0.67
C PRO A 160 -7.30 -33.35 2.11
N VAL A 161 -6.72 -32.15 2.30
CA VAL A 161 -6.42 -31.55 3.60
C VAL A 161 -6.69 -30.05 3.54
N SER A 162 -6.97 -29.43 4.68
CA SER A 162 -7.03 -27.96 4.79
C SER A 162 -5.70 -27.33 4.36
N PRO A 163 -5.69 -26.28 3.52
CA PRO A 163 -4.46 -25.63 3.10
C PRO A 163 -3.68 -25.05 4.31
N PRO A 164 -2.33 -25.18 4.38
CA PRO A 164 -1.54 -24.67 5.51
C PRO A 164 -1.61 -23.13 5.67
N ILE A 165 -1.75 -22.41 4.55
CA ILE A 165 -1.85 -20.95 4.50
C ILE A 165 -2.87 -20.57 3.41
N TRP A 166 -3.94 -19.88 3.77
CA TRP A 166 -5.03 -19.48 2.86
C TRP A 166 -5.75 -18.20 3.28
N ALA A 167 -6.55 -17.61 2.38
CA ALA A 167 -7.37 -16.41 2.61
C ALA A 167 -8.67 -16.44 1.80
N GLU A 168 -9.65 -15.64 2.21
CA GLU A 168 -10.87 -15.31 1.43
C GLU A 168 -10.72 -13.98 0.66
N SER A 169 -9.87 -13.05 1.13
CA SER A 169 -9.62 -11.78 0.45
C SER A 169 -8.15 -11.54 0.13
N ARG A 170 -7.90 -10.75 -0.92
CA ARG A 170 -6.53 -10.41 -1.35
C ARG A 170 -5.82 -9.50 -0.34
N GLN A 171 -6.59 -8.72 0.42
CA GLN A 171 -6.06 -7.91 1.51
C GLN A 171 -5.54 -8.78 2.65
N GLU A 172 -6.25 -9.86 3.02
CA GLU A 172 -5.78 -10.79 4.05
C GLU A 172 -4.40 -11.36 3.71
N VAL A 173 -4.14 -11.64 2.42
CA VAL A 173 -2.79 -12.00 1.93
C VAL A 173 -1.82 -10.82 2.11
N CYS A 174 -2.09 -9.69 1.47
CA CYS A 174 -1.15 -8.54 1.41
C CYS A 174 -0.81 -7.96 2.79
N GLU A 175 -1.74 -8.03 3.75
CA GLU A 175 -1.53 -7.60 5.13
C GLU A 175 -0.86 -8.66 6.01
N SER A 176 -0.88 -9.95 5.66
CA SER A 176 -0.32 -11.00 6.52
C SER A 176 1.04 -11.54 6.08
N VAL A 177 1.36 -11.55 4.78
CA VAL A 177 2.62 -12.15 4.28
C VAL A 177 3.65 -11.10 3.80
N GLU A 178 4.93 -11.46 3.80
CA GLU A 178 6.01 -10.60 3.32
C GLU A 178 6.31 -10.78 1.83
N TYR A 179 6.08 -11.99 1.32
CA TYR A 179 6.39 -12.39 -0.06
C TYR A 179 5.29 -12.03 -1.08
N PHE A 180 4.17 -11.43 -0.66
CA PHE A 180 3.13 -10.97 -1.56
C PHE A 180 2.41 -9.76 -0.97
N ARG A 181 2.61 -8.56 -1.54
CA ARG A 181 1.99 -7.30 -1.08
C ARG A 181 1.44 -6.44 -2.22
N CYS A 182 1.04 -7.05 -3.34
CA CYS A 182 0.41 -6.35 -4.47
C CYS A 182 -1.09 -6.64 -4.54
N TYR A 183 -1.90 -5.57 -4.52
CA TYR A 183 -3.36 -5.64 -4.52
C TYR A 183 -3.97 -5.86 -5.92
N HIS A 184 -3.24 -5.49 -6.99
CA HIS A 184 -3.73 -5.56 -8.37
C HIS A 184 -2.88 -6.52 -9.24
N SER A 185 -1.56 -6.28 -9.38
CA SER A 185 -0.63 -7.11 -10.20
C SER A 185 -0.50 -8.56 -9.74
N GLY A 186 -0.44 -9.55 -10.65
CA GLY A 186 -0.19 -10.96 -10.31
C GLY A 186 1.21 -11.29 -9.77
N VAL A 187 2.17 -10.35 -9.83
CA VAL A 187 3.57 -10.58 -9.42
C VAL A 187 4.01 -9.52 -8.42
N TYR A 188 4.53 -9.95 -7.28
CA TYR A 188 5.12 -9.08 -6.28
C TYR A 188 6.65 -9.13 -6.33
N SER A 189 7.27 -7.98 -6.60
CA SER A 189 8.72 -7.80 -6.60
C SER A 189 9.13 -6.69 -5.64
N LYS A 190 10.24 -6.90 -4.93
CA LYS A 190 10.93 -5.85 -4.17
C LYS A 190 12.39 -5.79 -4.62
N ASP A 191 12.94 -4.60 -4.79
CA ASP A 191 14.35 -4.37 -5.18
C ASP A 191 14.70 -5.09 -6.51
N ASN A 192 13.75 -5.08 -7.47
CA ASN A 192 13.79 -5.81 -8.74
C ASN A 192 13.97 -7.35 -8.61
N ILE A 193 13.61 -7.93 -7.46
CA ILE A 193 13.57 -9.38 -7.20
C ILE A 193 12.13 -9.79 -6.87
N VAL A 194 11.60 -10.77 -7.60
CA VAL A 194 10.30 -11.36 -7.32
C VAL A 194 10.37 -12.12 -6.00
N LYS A 195 9.33 -11.96 -5.18
CA LYS A 195 9.17 -12.69 -3.91
C LYS A 195 7.98 -13.63 -3.96
N GLY A 196 6.93 -13.26 -4.70
CA GLY A 196 5.76 -14.09 -4.86
C GLY A 196 5.01 -13.86 -6.17
N TYR A 197 4.31 -14.89 -6.59
CA TYR A 197 3.63 -14.99 -7.88
C TYR A 197 2.25 -15.63 -7.67
N LEU A 198 1.21 -15.00 -8.19
CA LEU A 198 -0.18 -15.45 -8.09
C LEU A 198 -0.63 -16.04 -9.42
N LEU A 199 -0.90 -17.35 -9.42
CA LEU A 199 -1.64 -18.06 -10.46
C LEU A 199 -3.14 -17.79 -10.26
N GLY A 200 -3.86 -17.41 -11.30
CA GLY A 200 -5.27 -17.06 -11.16
C GLY A 200 -6.11 -17.27 -12.43
N ALA A 201 -7.23 -16.55 -12.50
CA ALA A 201 -8.24 -16.68 -13.56
C ALA A 201 -7.72 -16.52 -15.00
N TYR A 202 -6.62 -15.79 -15.20
CA TYR A 202 -6.05 -15.54 -16.52
C TYR A 202 -4.94 -16.55 -16.79
N SER A 203 -5.24 -17.59 -17.56
CA SER A 203 -4.23 -18.43 -18.22
C SER A 203 -3.90 -17.88 -19.61
N ALA A 204 -2.66 -18.12 -20.05
CA ALA A 204 -2.25 -17.96 -21.44
C ALA A 204 -2.25 -19.33 -22.15
N SER A 205 -2.16 -19.28 -23.49
CA SER A 205 -1.96 -20.50 -24.29
C SER A 205 -0.73 -21.25 -23.79
N ARG A 206 -0.79 -22.59 -23.70
CA ARG A 206 0.32 -23.43 -23.21
C ARG A 206 0.77 -23.15 -21.76
N ASP A 207 -0.09 -22.58 -20.90
CA ASP A 207 0.12 -22.70 -19.44
C ASP A 207 -0.11 -24.16 -19.01
N VAL A 208 0.69 -24.67 -18.06
CA VAL A 208 0.78 -26.11 -17.76
C VAL A 208 0.96 -26.38 -16.26
N PHE A 209 0.32 -27.44 -15.77
CA PHE A 209 0.51 -27.99 -14.42
C PHE A 209 0.90 -29.48 -14.56
N ARG A 210 2.14 -29.83 -14.20
CA ARG A 210 2.73 -31.18 -14.40
C ARG A 210 3.45 -31.65 -13.13
N HIS A 211 3.72 -32.96 -13.07
CA HIS A 211 4.37 -33.62 -11.93
C HIS A 211 3.67 -33.28 -10.60
N ASP A 212 2.34 -33.36 -10.63
CA ASP A 212 1.44 -33.01 -9.52
C ASP A 212 1.59 -31.58 -8.99
N GLY A 213 2.04 -30.67 -9.85
CA GLY A 213 2.32 -29.28 -9.53
C GLY A 213 3.77 -29.02 -9.16
N LYS A 214 4.66 -30.03 -9.20
CA LYS A 214 6.10 -29.82 -9.01
C LYS A 214 6.76 -29.08 -10.19
N LEU A 215 6.09 -29.01 -11.34
CA LEU A 215 6.39 -28.10 -12.44
C LEU A 215 5.13 -27.36 -12.88
N ILE A 216 5.18 -26.03 -12.88
CA ILE A 216 4.10 -25.16 -13.35
C ILE A 216 4.67 -24.18 -14.37
N ILE A 217 4.11 -24.13 -15.58
CA ILE A 217 4.45 -23.12 -16.59
C ILE A 217 3.34 -22.09 -16.63
N SER A 218 3.70 -20.82 -16.49
CA SER A 218 2.76 -19.69 -16.61
C SER A 218 3.43 -18.48 -17.26
N HIS A 219 2.64 -17.47 -17.60
CA HIS A 219 3.09 -16.24 -18.23
C HIS A 219 3.15 -15.07 -17.23
N GLY A 220 4.27 -14.37 -17.18
CA GLY A 220 4.42 -13.16 -16.36
C GLY A 220 4.25 -11.89 -17.19
N GLY A 221 4.22 -10.71 -16.55
CA GLY A 221 4.52 -9.43 -17.23
C GLY A 221 3.41 -8.37 -17.31
N GLY A 222 2.13 -8.74 -17.19
CA GLY A 222 1.03 -7.80 -17.44
C GLY A 222 0.78 -7.60 -18.95
N LYS A 223 0.32 -6.41 -19.39
CA LYS A 223 0.01 -6.09 -20.80
C LYS A 223 -1.00 -7.01 -21.51
N SER A 224 -1.73 -7.81 -20.74
CA SER A 224 -2.90 -8.54 -21.23
C SER A 224 -4.07 -7.58 -21.45
N GLU A 225 -4.99 -7.97 -22.34
CA GLU A 225 -6.25 -7.25 -22.55
C GLU A 225 -6.96 -6.90 -21.22
N SER A 226 -7.32 -5.64 -21.04
CA SER A 226 -7.97 -5.16 -19.81
C SER A 226 -8.85 -3.92 -20.04
N ILE A 227 -9.86 -3.76 -19.18
CA ILE A 227 -10.73 -2.58 -19.19
C ILE A 227 -10.16 -1.55 -18.21
N ILE A 228 -9.61 -0.46 -18.75
CA ILE A 228 -9.24 0.72 -17.98
C ILE A 228 -10.51 1.53 -17.72
N ILE A 229 -10.99 1.50 -16.48
CA ILE A 229 -12.08 2.35 -16.02
C ILE A 229 -11.50 3.77 -15.82
N VAL A 230 -12.00 4.75 -16.56
CA VAL A 230 -11.54 6.14 -16.49
C VAL A 230 -12.59 6.99 -15.78
N ARG A 231 -12.25 7.62 -14.66
CA ARG A 231 -13.15 8.54 -13.94
C ARG A 231 -13.77 9.59 -14.86
N GLY A 232 -15.11 9.64 -14.89
CA GLY A 232 -15.87 10.63 -15.66
C GLY A 232 -15.80 10.47 -17.19
N GLY A 233 -15.30 9.34 -17.69
CA GLY A 233 -15.22 9.06 -19.13
C GLY A 233 -15.62 7.62 -19.47
N PRO A 234 -15.77 7.29 -20.75
CA PRO A 234 -16.08 5.94 -21.18
C PRO A 234 -14.91 4.98 -20.85
N ASN A 235 -15.26 3.76 -20.44
CA ASN A 235 -14.31 2.66 -20.24
C ASN A 235 -13.43 2.48 -21.49
N ARG A 236 -12.11 2.45 -21.29
CA ARG A 236 -11.14 2.22 -22.36
C ARG A 236 -10.69 0.77 -22.34
N TYR A 237 -10.97 0.05 -23.43
CA TYR A 237 -10.35 -1.25 -23.68
C TYR A 237 -8.88 -1.04 -24.03
N GLN A 238 -7.98 -1.60 -23.23
CA GLN A 238 -6.58 -1.78 -23.59
C GLN A 238 -6.45 -3.17 -24.20
N THR A 239 -6.05 -3.23 -25.48
CA THR A 239 -5.77 -4.47 -26.19
C THR A 239 -4.49 -5.14 -25.68
N ASP A 240 -4.30 -6.42 -26.02
CA ASP A 240 -3.05 -7.14 -25.77
C ASP A 240 -1.85 -6.38 -26.38
N GLN A 241 -0.80 -6.10 -25.59
CA GLN A 241 0.44 -5.46 -26.07
C GLN A 241 1.65 -6.37 -25.91
N ASP A 242 2.69 -6.20 -26.73
CA ASP A 242 3.93 -6.96 -26.63
C ASP A 242 4.66 -6.75 -25.30
N GLN A 243 5.07 -7.85 -24.68
CA GLN A 243 5.88 -7.83 -23.46
C GLN A 243 7.36 -7.80 -23.78
N GLU A 244 8.07 -6.84 -23.18
CA GLU A 244 9.50 -6.64 -23.34
C GLU A 244 10.28 -7.14 -22.13
N ALA A 245 11.55 -7.52 -22.33
CA ALA A 245 12.46 -7.83 -21.22
C ALA A 245 12.75 -6.61 -20.31
N SER A 246 12.42 -5.39 -20.77
CA SER A 246 12.54 -4.11 -20.06
C SER A 246 11.43 -3.91 -19.01
N ASP A 247 10.23 -4.46 -19.26
CA ASP A 247 9.02 -4.26 -18.46
C ASP A 247 9.26 -4.62 -16.98
N LYS A 248 8.81 -3.77 -16.04
CA LYS A 248 9.11 -3.88 -14.59
C LYS A 248 8.95 -5.32 -14.07
N THR A 249 7.83 -5.96 -14.38
CA THR A 249 7.53 -7.34 -13.94
C THR A 249 8.35 -8.40 -14.66
N VAL A 250 8.52 -8.31 -15.98
CA VAL A 250 9.31 -9.28 -16.78
C VAL A 250 10.78 -9.22 -16.39
N ARG A 251 11.34 -8.00 -16.29
CA ARG A 251 12.70 -7.73 -15.84
C ARG A 251 12.98 -8.29 -14.45
N ALA A 252 12.04 -8.16 -13.52
CA ALA A 252 12.17 -8.74 -12.17
C ALA A 252 12.14 -10.28 -12.19
N LEU A 253 11.25 -10.89 -12.97
CA LEU A 253 11.20 -12.35 -13.15
C LEU A 253 12.49 -12.88 -13.79
N LEU A 254 12.96 -12.26 -14.87
CA LEU A 254 14.21 -12.61 -15.55
C LEU A 254 15.44 -12.44 -14.64
N LYS A 255 15.49 -11.40 -13.79
CA LYS A 255 16.55 -11.28 -12.80
C LYS A 255 16.47 -12.39 -11.75
N THR A 256 15.27 -12.70 -11.27
CA THR A 256 15.05 -13.73 -10.24
C THR A 256 15.41 -15.13 -10.73
N TRP A 257 15.15 -15.41 -12.01
CA TRP A 257 15.60 -16.60 -12.75
C TRP A 257 17.13 -16.66 -12.83
N LYS A 258 17.79 -15.60 -13.31
CA LYS A 258 19.26 -15.53 -13.42
C LYS A 258 19.95 -15.68 -12.06
N ASP A 259 19.42 -15.05 -11.02
CA ASP A 259 19.89 -15.19 -9.63
C ASP A 259 19.56 -16.56 -8.99
N ARG A 260 18.78 -17.43 -9.66
CA ARG A 260 18.23 -18.71 -9.15
C ARG A 260 17.60 -18.61 -7.77
N ARG A 261 16.81 -17.56 -7.51
CA ARG A 261 16.20 -17.34 -6.18
C ARG A 261 14.87 -18.09 -6.01
N PRO A 262 14.63 -18.72 -4.84
CA PRO A 262 13.30 -19.19 -4.48
C PRO A 262 12.28 -18.05 -4.39
N ILE A 263 11.06 -18.33 -4.83
CA ILE A 263 9.87 -17.47 -4.78
C ILE A 263 8.68 -18.28 -4.26
N VAL A 264 7.68 -17.60 -3.69
CA VAL A 264 6.45 -18.25 -3.23
C VAL A 264 5.39 -18.21 -4.33
N LEU A 265 4.83 -19.36 -4.70
CA LEU A 265 3.64 -19.40 -5.56
C LEU A 265 2.37 -19.45 -4.72
N LEU A 266 1.39 -18.66 -5.16
CA LEU A 266 0.03 -18.65 -4.68
C LEU A 266 -0.89 -19.05 -5.83
N ALA A 267 -2.06 -19.60 -5.51
CA ALA A 267 -3.14 -19.80 -6.46
C ALA A 267 -4.43 -19.14 -5.93
N ASP A 268 -5.24 -18.57 -6.81
CA ASP A 268 -6.64 -18.29 -6.52
C ASP A 268 -7.56 -19.46 -6.94
N ASP A 269 -8.76 -19.49 -6.40
CA ASP A 269 -9.79 -20.51 -6.70
C ASP A 269 -10.33 -20.48 -8.15
N LYS A 270 -9.92 -19.50 -8.98
CA LYS A 270 -10.18 -19.45 -10.42
C LYS A 270 -9.02 -19.97 -11.26
N TYR A 271 -7.90 -20.38 -10.65
CA TYR A 271 -6.78 -20.97 -11.39
C TYR A 271 -7.21 -22.31 -12.02
N ALA A 272 -7.47 -22.28 -13.33
CA ALA A 272 -8.12 -23.36 -14.05
C ALA A 272 -7.37 -24.70 -13.95
N LEU A 273 -6.03 -24.67 -13.91
CA LEU A 273 -5.17 -25.86 -13.91
C LEU A 273 -4.94 -26.47 -12.51
N PHE A 274 -5.42 -25.84 -11.42
CA PHE A 274 -5.29 -26.43 -10.09
C PHE A 274 -6.14 -27.71 -9.96
N PRO A 275 -5.64 -28.83 -9.42
CA PRO A 275 -6.32 -30.13 -9.50
C PRO A 275 -7.53 -30.28 -8.57
N CYS A 276 -7.62 -29.50 -7.49
CA CYS A 276 -8.70 -29.58 -6.52
C CYS A 276 -9.69 -28.41 -6.64
N ASP A 277 -10.91 -28.58 -6.13
CA ASP A 277 -11.81 -27.46 -5.87
C ASP A 277 -11.40 -26.72 -4.58
N LEU A 278 -11.23 -25.41 -4.71
CA LEU A 278 -10.97 -24.48 -3.62
C LEU A 278 -12.24 -23.76 -3.15
N THR A 279 -13.29 -23.72 -3.98
CA THR A 279 -14.50 -22.94 -3.72
C THR A 279 -15.36 -23.54 -2.60
N SER A 280 -15.53 -24.87 -2.56
CA SER A 280 -16.27 -25.57 -1.49
C SER A 280 -15.73 -25.30 -0.09
N GLY A 281 -14.41 -25.08 0.04
CA GLY A 281 -13.74 -24.73 1.29
C GLY A 281 -13.67 -23.23 1.60
N ARG A 282 -14.16 -22.37 0.70
CA ARG A 282 -13.96 -20.90 0.70
C ARG A 282 -12.49 -20.48 0.67
N TYR A 283 -11.64 -21.27 0.02
CA TYR A 283 -10.20 -21.02 -0.08
C TYR A 283 -9.87 -20.12 -1.29
N THR A 284 -10.36 -18.88 -1.29
CA THR A 284 -10.22 -17.98 -2.46
C THR A 284 -8.78 -17.73 -2.86
N TYR A 285 -7.84 -17.72 -1.91
CA TYR A 285 -6.39 -17.73 -2.16
C TYR A 285 -5.72 -18.79 -1.30
N VAL A 286 -4.79 -19.55 -1.89
CA VAL A 286 -3.94 -20.53 -1.18
C VAL A 286 -2.47 -20.32 -1.52
N VAL A 287 -1.59 -20.62 -0.55
CA VAL A 287 -0.15 -20.68 -0.80
C VAL A 287 0.21 -22.09 -1.23
N LEU A 288 0.85 -22.23 -2.39
CA LEU A 288 1.27 -23.52 -2.91
C LEU A 288 2.57 -24.00 -2.25
N GLY A 289 3.57 -23.12 -2.17
CA GLY A 289 4.89 -23.43 -1.64
C GLY A 289 5.98 -22.62 -2.31
N LEU A 290 7.23 -23.04 -2.12
CA LEU A 290 8.42 -22.45 -2.73
C LEU A 290 8.77 -23.10 -4.06
N TYR A 291 9.03 -22.26 -5.04
CA TYR A 291 9.49 -22.65 -6.36
C TYR A 291 10.70 -21.82 -6.73
N TRP A 292 11.46 -22.28 -7.71
CA TRP A 292 12.45 -21.48 -8.41
C TRP A 292 12.11 -21.48 -9.89
N ILE A 293 12.55 -20.48 -10.64
CA ILE A 293 12.34 -20.45 -12.09
C ILE A 293 13.43 -21.33 -12.71
N SER A 294 13.07 -22.41 -13.40
CA SER A 294 14.01 -23.26 -14.13
C SER A 294 14.32 -22.71 -15.52
N HIS A 295 13.28 -22.28 -16.25
CA HIS A 295 13.38 -21.72 -17.60
C HIS A 295 12.57 -20.43 -17.73
N ALA A 296 13.06 -19.52 -18.57
CA ALA A 296 12.35 -18.32 -19.00
C ALA A 296 12.58 -18.11 -20.51
N TRP A 297 11.53 -17.79 -21.26
CA TRP A 297 11.60 -17.55 -22.70
C TRP A 297 10.46 -16.63 -23.18
N ALA A 298 10.62 -16.04 -24.35
CA ALA A 298 9.54 -15.34 -25.04
C ALA A 298 8.87 -16.28 -26.06
N GLU A 299 7.55 -16.21 -26.17
CA GLU A 299 6.78 -16.88 -27.22
C GLU A 299 5.75 -15.92 -27.84
N CYS A 300 5.35 -16.17 -29.09
CA CYS A 300 4.17 -15.53 -29.64
C CYS A 300 2.90 -16.34 -29.35
N GLN A 301 1.81 -15.63 -29.11
CA GLN A 301 0.45 -16.16 -29.13
C GLN A 301 -0.41 -15.28 -30.04
N SER A 302 -1.49 -15.83 -30.57
CA SER A 302 -2.54 -15.01 -31.20
C SER A 302 -3.12 -14.05 -30.16
N ALA A 303 -3.33 -12.79 -30.54
CA ALA A 303 -4.01 -11.81 -29.71
C ALA A 303 -5.48 -12.22 -29.51
N ARG A 304 -6.05 -11.98 -28.32
CA ARG A 304 -7.42 -12.40 -28.00
C ARG A 304 -8.50 -11.68 -28.81
N ASP A 305 -8.21 -10.46 -29.24
CA ASP A 305 -9.05 -9.61 -30.10
C ASP A 305 -8.94 -9.97 -31.60
N GLY A 306 -8.10 -10.94 -31.98
CA GLY A 306 -7.84 -11.32 -33.36
C GLY A 306 -6.98 -10.32 -34.15
N SER A 307 -6.39 -9.31 -33.50
CA SER A 307 -5.61 -8.24 -34.17
C SER A 307 -4.26 -8.68 -34.75
N GLY A 308 -3.77 -9.87 -34.39
CA GLY A 308 -2.50 -10.42 -34.90
C GLY A 308 -1.80 -11.34 -33.91
N ARG A 309 -0.47 -11.23 -33.83
CA ARG A 309 0.39 -11.96 -32.89
C ARG A 309 0.91 -11.01 -31.81
N VAL A 310 1.03 -11.50 -30.58
CA VAL A 310 1.63 -10.77 -29.45
C VAL A 310 2.65 -11.62 -28.70
N VAL A 311 3.72 -10.99 -28.25
CA VAL A 311 4.82 -11.59 -27.50
C VAL A 311 4.47 -11.68 -26.01
N ARG A 312 4.64 -12.87 -25.43
CA ARG A 312 4.48 -13.16 -24.00
C ARG A 312 5.72 -13.84 -23.44
N TRP A 313 6.10 -13.48 -22.22
CA TRP A 313 7.17 -14.11 -21.48
C TRP A 313 6.62 -15.24 -20.60
N LYS A 314 7.13 -16.45 -20.85
CA LYS A 314 6.84 -17.66 -20.10
C LYS A 314 7.93 -17.95 -19.09
N PHE A 315 7.50 -18.53 -17.97
CA PHE A 315 8.36 -18.93 -16.86
C PHE A 315 7.94 -20.33 -16.41
N ALA A 316 8.90 -21.24 -16.36
CA ALA A 316 8.74 -22.57 -15.77
C ALA A 316 9.14 -22.49 -14.29
N PHE A 317 8.17 -22.65 -13.41
CA PHE A 317 8.33 -22.67 -11.96
C PHE A 317 8.43 -24.11 -11.48
N GLN A 318 9.56 -24.46 -10.86
CA GLN A 318 9.82 -25.81 -10.36
C GLN A 318 9.89 -25.82 -8.83
N TRP A 319 9.26 -26.81 -8.20
CA TRP A 319 9.24 -27.00 -6.75
C TRP A 319 10.66 -27.08 -6.17
N CYS A 320 10.89 -26.38 -5.06
CA CYS A 320 12.15 -26.48 -4.34
C CYS A 320 12.22 -27.79 -3.53
N GLU A 321 13.26 -28.60 -3.73
CA GLU A 321 13.52 -29.77 -2.90
C GLU A 321 13.75 -29.38 -1.43
N GLY A 322 13.28 -30.20 -0.49
CA GLY A 322 13.51 -30.03 0.95
C GLY A 322 12.37 -29.38 1.75
N GLN A 323 11.34 -28.82 1.12
CA GLN A 323 10.16 -28.28 1.81
C GLN A 323 9.05 -29.31 2.12
N GLY A 324 9.26 -30.58 1.76
CA GLY A 324 8.24 -31.63 1.78
C GLY A 324 7.54 -31.82 0.44
N ASP A 325 6.48 -32.63 0.44
CA ASP A 325 5.63 -32.89 -0.72
C ASP A 325 4.40 -31.95 -0.74
N PRO A 326 3.86 -31.61 -1.92
CA PRO A 326 2.71 -30.71 -2.04
C PRO A 326 1.50 -31.13 -1.18
N TRP A 327 0.90 -30.16 -0.50
CA TRP A 327 -0.15 -30.44 0.49
C TRP A 327 -1.43 -30.99 -0.14
N TRP A 328 -1.75 -30.59 -1.38
CA TRP A 328 -2.93 -31.06 -2.15
C TRP A 328 -2.83 -32.50 -2.66
N LEU A 329 -1.72 -33.21 -2.42
CA LEU A 329 -1.60 -34.62 -2.79
C LEU A 329 -2.37 -35.53 -1.81
N PRO A 330 -3.17 -36.50 -2.31
CA PRO A 330 -3.78 -37.55 -1.48
C PRO A 330 -2.75 -38.35 -0.68
N GLN A 331 -3.12 -38.85 0.49
CA GLN A 331 -2.20 -39.61 1.35
C GLN A 331 -1.73 -40.91 0.68
N GLU A 332 -2.65 -41.62 0.00
CA GLU A 332 -2.36 -42.84 -0.77
C GLU A 332 -1.26 -42.64 -1.83
N MET A 333 -1.23 -41.46 -2.46
CA MET A 333 -0.20 -41.09 -3.43
C MET A 333 1.14 -40.80 -2.75
N LYS A 334 1.13 -40.11 -1.60
CA LYS A 334 2.34 -39.87 -0.78
C LYS A 334 2.97 -41.18 -0.30
N ASP A 335 2.14 -42.14 0.12
CA ASP A 335 2.59 -43.45 0.61
C ASP A 335 3.20 -44.28 -0.55
N THR A 336 2.56 -44.27 -1.72
CA THR A 336 3.07 -44.91 -2.94
C THR A 336 4.40 -44.30 -3.40
N MET A 337 4.55 -42.97 -3.34
CA MET A 337 5.82 -42.28 -3.62
C MET A 337 6.92 -42.61 -2.60
N CYS A 338 6.57 -42.84 -1.33
CA CYS A 338 7.54 -43.26 -0.32
C CYS A 338 8.01 -44.71 -0.51
N LEU A 339 7.15 -45.62 -0.97
CA LEU A 339 7.53 -47.00 -1.31
C LEU A 339 8.46 -47.06 -2.53
N THR A 340 8.24 -46.19 -3.52
CA THR A 340 9.08 -46.13 -4.73
C THR A 340 10.45 -45.44 -4.54
N LYS A 341 10.68 -44.70 -3.44
CA LYS A 341 12.00 -44.11 -3.10
C LYS A 341 13.13 -45.15 -2.93
N GLY A 342 12.81 -46.44 -2.81
CA GLY A 342 13.79 -47.53 -2.80
C GLY A 342 14.32 -47.94 -4.17
N LEU A 343 13.68 -47.51 -5.27
CA LEU A 343 14.17 -47.72 -6.64
C LEU A 343 14.72 -46.41 -7.17
N SER A 344 16.05 -46.32 -7.26
CA SER A 344 16.75 -45.16 -7.76
C SER A 344 16.37 -44.88 -9.22
N HIS A 345 15.50 -43.89 -9.45
CA HIS A 345 15.47 -43.21 -10.74
C HIS A 345 16.86 -42.61 -10.98
N THR A 346 17.59 -43.21 -11.93
CA THR A 346 18.82 -42.65 -12.46
C THR A 346 18.50 -41.26 -13.00
N ALA A 347 19.01 -40.22 -12.33
CA ALA A 347 18.82 -38.84 -12.78
C ALA A 347 19.48 -38.71 -14.15
N ASN A 348 18.64 -38.68 -15.20
CA ASN A 348 19.13 -38.61 -16.56
C ASN A 348 19.79 -37.25 -16.74
N THR A 349 21.11 -37.22 -16.90
CA THR A 349 21.95 -36.01 -16.81
C THR A 349 21.88 -35.13 -18.06
N GLY A 350 20.92 -35.39 -18.94
CA GLY A 350 20.57 -34.56 -20.08
C GLY A 350 19.89 -33.27 -19.65
N GLY A 351 20.68 -32.28 -19.20
CA GLY A 351 20.21 -30.90 -19.12
C GLY A 351 19.65 -30.48 -20.47
N ASN A 352 18.44 -29.93 -20.47
CA ASN A 352 17.68 -29.71 -21.71
C ASN A 352 18.47 -28.77 -22.67
N PRO A 353 18.78 -29.21 -23.91
CA PRO A 353 19.74 -28.50 -24.76
C PRO A 353 19.28 -27.09 -25.11
N SER A 354 20.11 -26.13 -24.73
CA SER A 354 20.08 -24.76 -25.22
C SER A 354 20.92 -24.69 -26.49
N ILE A 355 20.31 -24.31 -27.61
CA ILE A 355 20.98 -24.22 -28.91
C ILE A 355 21.27 -22.74 -29.19
N ARG A 356 22.47 -22.45 -29.72
CA ARG A 356 22.86 -21.10 -30.12
C ARG A 356 22.25 -20.77 -31.47
N CYS A 357 21.62 -19.62 -31.60
CA CYS A 357 21.04 -19.15 -32.87
C CYS A 357 22.12 -18.58 -33.80
N ASP A 358 22.19 -19.05 -35.04
CA ASP A 358 23.19 -18.59 -36.01
C ASP A 358 23.04 -17.10 -36.39
N LYS A 359 21.85 -16.51 -36.22
CA LYS A 359 21.56 -15.11 -36.56
C LYS A 359 21.91 -14.14 -35.44
N CYS A 360 21.28 -14.25 -34.27
CA CYS A 360 21.55 -13.34 -33.14
C CYS A 360 22.69 -13.80 -32.22
N GLN A 361 23.24 -15.01 -32.42
CA GLN A 361 24.28 -15.62 -31.58
C GLN A 361 23.87 -15.85 -30.12
N GLU A 362 22.63 -15.55 -29.74
CA GLU A 362 22.07 -15.84 -28.42
C GLU A 362 21.65 -17.31 -28.26
N GLN A 363 21.59 -17.76 -27.02
CA GLN A 363 21.11 -19.08 -26.65
C GLN A 363 19.58 -19.12 -26.55
N SER A 364 18.93 -20.12 -27.15
CA SER A 364 17.49 -20.37 -27.01
C SER A 364 17.22 -21.82 -26.58
N PRO A 365 16.40 -22.06 -25.54
CA PRO A 365 16.08 -23.41 -25.08
C PRO A 365 15.26 -24.18 -26.13
N PHE A 366 15.46 -25.50 -26.22
CA PHE A 366 14.64 -26.36 -27.06
C PHE A 366 13.34 -26.74 -26.32
N VAL A 367 12.29 -25.95 -26.54
CA VAL A 367 11.02 -26.02 -25.79
C VAL A 367 10.00 -27.00 -26.37
N TYR A 368 9.82 -27.01 -27.70
CA TYR A 368 8.67 -27.65 -28.36
C TYR A 368 9.04 -28.88 -29.19
N THR A 369 8.13 -29.85 -29.33
CA THR A 369 8.38 -31.12 -30.03
C THR A 369 8.50 -30.95 -31.55
N GLN A 370 7.84 -29.95 -32.10
CA GLN A 370 7.78 -29.68 -33.54
C GLN A 370 9.13 -29.27 -34.15
N GLY A 371 10.03 -28.66 -33.36
CA GLY A 371 11.31 -28.18 -33.84
C GLY A 371 11.93 -27.15 -32.90
N TRP A 372 13.23 -26.89 -33.08
CA TRP A 372 13.89 -25.78 -32.40
C TRP A 372 13.67 -24.49 -33.18
N MET A 373 13.52 -23.37 -32.47
CA MET A 373 13.41 -22.02 -33.03
C MET A 373 14.13 -21.02 -32.12
N CYS A 374 14.46 -19.84 -32.65
CA CYS A 374 14.97 -18.77 -31.80
C CYS A 374 13.84 -18.15 -30.95
N LEU A 375 14.09 -18.01 -29.65
CA LEU A 375 13.14 -17.47 -28.66
C LEU A 375 13.60 -16.11 -28.09
N ASN A 376 14.55 -15.46 -28.77
CA ASN A 376 14.94 -14.08 -28.52
C ASN A 376 14.05 -13.15 -29.36
N PRO A 377 13.17 -12.31 -28.76
CA PRO A 377 12.22 -11.47 -29.51
C PRO A 377 12.88 -10.37 -30.34
N HIS A 378 14.20 -10.13 -30.18
CA HIS A 378 14.97 -9.18 -30.98
C HIS A 378 15.74 -9.83 -32.15
N CYS A 379 15.43 -11.09 -32.50
CA CYS A 379 16.09 -11.80 -33.60
C CYS A 379 15.22 -11.88 -34.85
N ASP A 380 15.81 -11.70 -36.04
CA ASP A 380 15.11 -11.80 -37.33
C ASP A 380 14.46 -13.17 -37.60
N VAL A 381 14.94 -14.23 -36.93
CA VAL A 381 14.37 -15.60 -36.99
C VAL A 381 13.65 -16.00 -35.70
N PHE A 382 13.20 -15.01 -34.93
CA PHE A 382 12.34 -15.23 -33.77
C PHE A 382 11.03 -15.91 -34.18
N TRP A 383 10.62 -16.92 -33.42
CA TRP A 383 9.32 -17.60 -33.56
C TRP A 383 9.08 -18.30 -34.91
N SER A 384 10.13 -18.82 -35.56
CA SER A 384 10.00 -19.55 -36.83
C SER A 384 10.64 -20.94 -36.80
N ILE A 385 9.94 -21.94 -37.36
CA ILE A 385 10.48 -23.26 -37.70
C ILE A 385 10.54 -23.35 -39.23
N ASP A 386 11.71 -23.69 -39.78
CA ASP A 386 11.95 -23.86 -41.22
C ASP A 386 11.53 -22.68 -42.12
N GLY A 387 11.43 -21.47 -41.56
CA GLY A 387 11.02 -20.24 -42.25
C GLY A 387 9.55 -19.84 -42.07
N GLU A 388 8.74 -20.66 -41.39
CA GLU A 388 7.30 -20.44 -41.18
C GLU A 388 6.96 -20.23 -39.69
N ASP A 389 5.89 -19.49 -39.40
CA ASP A 389 5.35 -19.32 -38.04
C ASP A 389 4.63 -20.61 -37.58
N PRO A 390 4.94 -21.17 -36.40
CA PRO A 390 4.39 -22.45 -35.93
C PRO A 390 2.91 -22.33 -35.51
N LYS A 391 2.06 -23.21 -36.05
CA LYS A 391 0.59 -23.19 -35.84
C LYS A 391 0.14 -23.90 -34.57
N GLN A 392 0.73 -25.05 -34.26
CA GLN A 392 0.48 -25.83 -33.05
C GLN A 392 1.83 -26.22 -32.44
N LEU A 393 1.93 -26.12 -31.11
CA LEU A 393 3.15 -26.37 -30.36
C LEU A 393 2.85 -27.15 -29.09
N ASP A 394 3.55 -28.26 -28.92
CA ASP A 394 3.49 -29.11 -27.72
C ASP A 394 4.87 -29.11 -27.04
N TYR A 395 4.90 -29.11 -25.71
CA TYR A 395 6.16 -29.14 -24.98
C TYR A 395 6.88 -30.46 -25.13
N ARG A 396 8.21 -30.42 -25.24
CA ARG A 396 9.05 -31.61 -25.16
C ARG A 396 9.00 -32.22 -23.76
N GLU A 397 8.91 -33.54 -23.68
CA GLU A 397 8.96 -34.24 -22.38
C GLU A 397 10.32 -34.06 -21.68
N GLU A 398 11.42 -33.86 -22.42
CA GLU A 398 12.70 -33.47 -21.83
C GLU A 398 12.69 -32.04 -21.28
N PHE A 399 11.97 -31.10 -21.92
CA PHE A 399 11.77 -29.74 -21.40
C PHE A 399 10.90 -29.74 -20.13
N LEU A 400 9.93 -30.66 -20.06
CA LEU A 400 9.09 -30.83 -18.88
C LEU A 400 9.74 -31.68 -17.78
N SER A 401 10.96 -32.18 -17.96
CA SER A 401 11.65 -32.94 -16.91
C SER A 401 12.07 -32.03 -15.73
N LEU A 402 12.05 -32.58 -14.51
CA LEU A 402 12.46 -31.84 -13.31
C LEU A 402 13.99 -31.75 -13.26
N LEU A 403 14.54 -30.53 -13.20
CA LEU A 403 15.98 -30.31 -13.10
C LEU A 403 16.48 -30.52 -11.66
N PRO A 404 17.63 -31.18 -11.44
CA PRO A 404 18.20 -31.31 -10.10
C PRO A 404 18.74 -29.96 -9.61
N GLN A 405 18.06 -29.34 -8.64
CA GLN A 405 18.48 -28.10 -8.00
C GLN A 405 18.18 -28.15 -6.50
N LYS A 406 19.25 -28.10 -5.70
CA LYS A 406 19.16 -28.05 -4.23
C LYS A 406 19.38 -26.63 -3.74
N PHE A 407 18.78 -26.31 -2.60
CA PHE A 407 18.95 -25.05 -1.89
C PHE A 407 19.44 -25.36 -0.48
N GLU A 408 20.54 -24.73 -0.04
CA GLU A 408 21.13 -24.98 1.28
C GLU A 408 20.18 -24.59 2.42
N ARG A 409 19.40 -23.52 2.20
CA ARG A 409 18.39 -23.04 3.13
C ARG A 409 17.22 -22.44 2.37
N LEU A 410 16.04 -23.02 2.55
CA LEU A 410 14.79 -22.43 2.10
C LEU A 410 14.29 -21.38 3.13
N PRO A 411 13.67 -20.27 2.67
CA PRO A 411 13.01 -19.33 3.57
C PRO A 411 11.79 -19.98 4.22
N ASP A 412 11.44 -19.56 5.44
CA ASP A 412 10.14 -19.91 6.02
C ASP A 412 9.05 -19.07 5.34
N ILE A 413 8.00 -19.74 4.85
CA ILE A 413 6.82 -19.10 4.24
C ILE A 413 5.70 -18.89 5.27
N THR A 414 5.83 -19.43 6.48
CA THR A 414 4.92 -19.20 7.59
C THR A 414 5.08 -17.75 8.07
N PRO A 415 4.01 -16.94 8.14
CA PRO A 415 4.12 -15.60 8.71
C PRO A 415 4.65 -15.63 10.13
N VAL A 416 5.70 -14.85 10.39
CA VAL A 416 6.25 -14.68 11.74
C VAL A 416 5.13 -14.18 12.65
N ARG A 417 4.92 -14.84 13.79
CA ARG A 417 3.92 -14.40 14.78
C ARG A 417 4.21 -12.96 15.17
N VAL A 418 3.17 -12.12 15.22
CA VAL A 418 3.30 -10.71 15.62
C VAL A 418 3.78 -10.64 17.07
N MET A 419 5.09 -10.47 17.25
CA MET A 419 5.70 -10.21 18.55
C MET A 419 5.46 -8.74 18.90
N VAL A 420 4.82 -8.49 20.04
CA VAL A 420 4.74 -7.13 20.61
C VAL A 420 6.17 -6.64 20.84
N SER A 421 6.46 -5.41 20.42
CA SER A 421 7.83 -4.88 20.45
C SER A 421 8.39 -4.87 21.89
N PRO A 422 9.72 -5.07 22.07
CA PRO A 422 10.36 -4.89 23.38
C PRO A 422 9.99 -3.52 23.96
N GLY A 423 9.32 -3.51 25.12
CA GLY A 423 8.73 -2.29 25.70
C GLY A 423 7.19 -2.17 25.55
N GLY A 424 6.50 -3.20 25.05
CA GLY A 424 5.04 -3.31 25.14
C GLY A 424 4.24 -2.39 24.22
N VAL A 425 4.84 -1.88 23.15
CA VAL A 425 4.17 -0.98 22.20
C VAL A 425 3.37 -1.78 21.17
N THR A 426 2.06 -1.53 21.09
CA THR A 426 1.10 -2.29 20.27
C THR A 426 0.49 -1.51 19.11
N THR A 427 1.07 -0.34 18.81
CA THR A 427 0.64 0.60 17.75
C THR A 427 1.70 0.81 16.66
N THR A 428 2.69 -0.08 16.59
CA THR A 428 3.69 -0.13 15.50
C THR A 428 3.11 -0.71 14.22
N TYR A 429 3.83 -0.59 13.11
CA TYR A 429 3.40 -1.13 11.81
C TYR A 429 3.21 -2.65 11.87
N ALA A 430 4.07 -3.38 12.61
CA ALA A 430 3.91 -4.83 12.79
C ALA A 430 2.57 -5.19 13.45
N CYS A 431 2.05 -4.32 14.31
CA CYS A 431 0.75 -4.51 14.96
C CYS A 431 -0.44 -4.14 14.07
N SER A 432 -0.29 -3.34 13.00
CA SER A 432 -1.38 -3.09 12.05
C SER A 432 -1.54 -4.20 11.00
N ARG A 433 -0.58 -5.13 10.90
CA ARG A 433 -0.58 -6.25 9.95
C ARG A 433 -1.68 -7.28 10.28
N GLY A 434 -2.00 -8.09 9.26
CA GLY A 434 -2.78 -9.31 9.41
C GLY A 434 -2.02 -10.41 10.15
N TRP A 435 -2.69 -11.54 10.33
CA TRP A 435 -2.31 -12.62 11.23
C TRP A 435 -2.53 -13.98 10.57
N HIS A 436 -1.64 -14.95 10.83
CA HIS A 436 -1.80 -16.35 10.42
C HIS A 436 -2.35 -17.21 11.57
N CYS A 437 -3.50 -17.83 11.35
CA CYS A 437 -4.19 -18.60 12.37
C CYS A 437 -3.60 -20.00 12.55
N SER A 438 -2.85 -20.19 13.64
CA SER A 438 -2.25 -21.47 14.04
C SER A 438 -3.24 -22.62 14.29
N LYS A 439 -4.57 -22.37 14.31
CA LYS A 439 -5.59 -23.43 14.42
C LYS A 439 -6.16 -23.91 13.08
N CYS A 440 -6.11 -23.10 12.02
CA CYS A 440 -6.80 -23.43 10.76
C CYS A 440 -6.10 -22.95 9.48
N GLY A 441 -4.90 -22.36 9.56
CA GLY A 441 -4.14 -21.90 8.40
C GLY A 441 -4.60 -20.56 7.79
N ARG A 442 -5.76 -20.03 8.18
CA ARG A 442 -6.30 -18.79 7.62
C ARG A 442 -5.44 -17.56 7.95
N LEU A 443 -5.17 -16.75 6.93
CA LEU A 443 -4.70 -15.37 7.03
C LEU A 443 -5.91 -14.46 7.29
N SER A 444 -5.80 -13.51 8.22
CA SER A 444 -6.89 -12.57 8.53
C SER A 444 -6.35 -11.17 8.83
N CYS A 445 -6.96 -10.14 8.24
CA CYS A 445 -6.69 -8.75 8.57
C CYS A 445 -6.98 -8.49 10.06
N ARG A 446 -6.20 -7.62 10.71
CA ARG A 446 -6.61 -7.07 12.01
C ARG A 446 -7.77 -6.11 11.75
N TYR A 447 -8.94 -6.36 12.32
CA TYR A 447 -10.12 -5.48 12.19
C TYR A 447 -10.66 -4.95 13.52
N LYS A 448 -10.25 -5.55 14.66
CA LYS A 448 -10.52 -5.09 16.03
C LYS A 448 -9.27 -4.48 16.65
N TRP A 449 -9.44 -3.52 17.54
CA TRP A 449 -8.33 -2.88 18.23
C TRP A 449 -7.80 -3.74 19.39
N GLU A 450 -8.67 -4.37 20.16
CA GLU A 450 -8.34 -5.13 21.37
C GLU A 450 -7.63 -6.49 21.10
N HIS A 451 -7.92 -7.15 19.98
CA HIS A 451 -7.35 -8.45 19.60
C HIS A 451 -7.37 -8.70 18.09
N TRP A 452 -6.53 -9.62 17.60
CA TRP A 452 -6.80 -10.29 16.32
C TRP A 452 -7.86 -11.37 16.54
N GLU A 453 -8.79 -11.53 15.60
CA GLU A 453 -9.76 -12.63 15.59
C GLU A 453 -9.71 -13.30 14.21
N CYS A 454 -9.58 -14.63 14.18
CA CYS A 454 -9.69 -15.39 12.94
C CYS A 454 -11.16 -15.44 12.49
N SER A 455 -11.47 -14.87 11.32
CA SER A 455 -12.83 -14.82 10.79
C SER A 455 -13.48 -16.20 10.62
N ASN A 456 -12.67 -17.24 10.36
CA ASN A 456 -13.13 -18.63 10.19
C ASN A 456 -13.39 -19.36 11.52
N CYS A 457 -12.36 -19.60 12.34
CA CYS A 457 -12.48 -20.45 13.55
C CYS A 457 -12.66 -19.67 14.87
N LYS A 458 -12.80 -18.34 14.81
CA LYS A 458 -13.00 -17.43 15.96
C LYS A 458 -11.92 -17.47 17.03
N TYR A 459 -10.76 -18.09 16.74
CA TYR A 459 -9.59 -18.00 17.61
C TYR A 459 -9.11 -16.55 17.71
N THR A 460 -8.97 -16.06 18.94
CA THR A 460 -8.48 -14.72 19.24
C THR A 460 -7.03 -14.73 19.71
N HIS A 461 -6.29 -13.68 19.39
CA HIS A 461 -4.96 -13.40 19.90
C HIS A 461 -4.95 -12.01 20.52
N ALA A 462 -4.85 -11.95 21.85
CA ALA A 462 -4.92 -10.72 22.64
C ALA A 462 -3.76 -9.76 22.33
N VAL A 463 -4.02 -8.45 22.35
CA VAL A 463 -2.99 -7.43 22.13
C VAL A 463 -2.67 -6.68 23.43
N ASN A 464 -1.92 -7.33 24.32
CA ASN A 464 -1.51 -6.73 25.57
C ASN A 464 -0.38 -5.70 25.32
N GLY A 465 -0.65 -4.42 25.60
CA GLY A 465 0.29 -3.33 25.41
C GLY A 465 0.19 -2.27 26.50
N ARG A 466 1.23 -1.46 26.64
CA ARG A 466 1.21 -0.29 27.52
C ARG A 466 0.54 0.90 26.84
N VAL A 467 -0.06 1.76 27.65
CA VAL A 467 -0.46 3.11 27.22
C VAL A 467 0.81 3.91 26.86
N ARG A 468 0.70 4.72 25.80
CA ARG A 468 1.75 5.63 25.34
C ARG A 468 1.50 7.05 25.82
N SER A 469 2.56 7.73 26.25
CA SER A 469 2.52 9.14 26.63
C SER A 469 2.70 10.05 25.41
N PRO A 470 2.01 11.20 25.30
CA PRO A 470 2.28 12.20 24.27
C PRO A 470 3.75 12.66 24.21
N LYS A 471 4.46 12.60 25.36
CA LYS A 471 5.89 12.93 25.48
C LYS A 471 6.78 12.08 24.58
N GLU A 472 6.38 10.85 24.26
CA GLU A 472 7.11 9.96 23.33
C GLU A 472 7.21 10.54 21.90
N PHE A 473 6.36 11.52 21.57
CA PHE A 473 6.28 12.11 20.23
C PHE A 473 6.85 13.53 20.16
N TRP A 474 7.27 14.13 21.28
CA TRP A 474 7.71 15.54 21.32
C TRP A 474 8.98 15.81 20.50
N HIS A 475 9.83 14.80 20.30
CA HIS A 475 11.05 14.93 19.50
C HIS A 475 10.83 14.75 17.99
N GLN A 476 9.61 14.40 17.55
CA GLN A 476 9.29 14.28 16.13
C GLN A 476 9.53 15.61 15.42
N GLN A 477 10.40 15.60 14.40
CA GLN A 477 10.69 16.75 13.56
C GLN A 477 9.81 16.71 12.31
N PRO A 478 8.66 17.41 12.27
CA PRO A 478 7.98 17.69 11.00
C PRO A 478 8.92 18.49 10.06
N PRO A 479 8.59 18.62 8.76
CA PRO A 479 9.49 19.21 7.78
C PRO A 479 10.06 20.56 8.21
N LYS A 480 11.40 20.68 8.21
CA LYS A 480 12.16 21.86 8.71
C LYS A 480 11.83 23.19 8.00
N ALA A 481 11.01 23.17 6.96
CA ALA A 481 10.64 24.34 6.15
C ALA A 481 9.61 25.27 6.83
N PHE A 482 8.83 24.80 7.82
CA PHE A 482 7.81 25.61 8.50
C PHE A 482 7.38 25.06 9.87
N LEU A 483 6.97 25.94 10.78
CA LEU A 483 6.64 25.57 12.17
C LEU A 483 5.21 25.03 12.37
N HIS A 484 4.21 25.70 11.79
CA HIS A 484 2.78 25.35 11.96
C HIS A 484 2.05 25.18 10.64
N SER A 485 2.39 25.97 9.62
CA SER A 485 1.70 25.94 8.32
C SER A 485 2.58 26.40 7.18
N GLN A 486 2.20 25.98 5.98
CA GLN A 486 2.74 26.46 4.71
C GLN A 486 1.57 26.76 3.76
N VAL A 487 1.48 28.01 3.31
CA VAL A 487 0.53 28.44 2.29
C VAL A 487 1.25 28.59 0.95
N ARG A 488 0.65 28.05 -0.11
CA ARG A 488 1.19 28.17 -1.46
C ARG A 488 0.88 29.57 -2.02
N LYS A 489 1.88 30.26 -2.59
CA LYS A 489 1.81 31.71 -2.92
C LYS A 489 0.67 32.11 -3.87
N ASP A 490 0.28 31.21 -4.77
CA ASP A 490 -0.75 31.35 -5.80
C ASP A 490 -2.10 30.71 -5.40
N SER A 491 -2.24 30.23 -4.16
CA SER A 491 -3.50 29.63 -3.66
C SER A 491 -4.61 30.66 -3.40
N GLY A 492 -4.28 31.94 -3.27
CA GLY A 492 -5.21 32.98 -2.82
C GLY A 492 -5.64 32.89 -1.36
N ILE A 493 -5.08 31.95 -0.57
CA ILE A 493 -5.37 31.80 0.86
C ILE A 493 -4.64 32.89 1.64
N ILE A 494 -5.37 33.58 2.53
CA ILE A 494 -4.83 34.66 3.37
C ILE A 494 -4.59 34.12 4.78
N THR A 495 -3.36 34.17 5.26
CA THR A 495 -3.02 33.89 6.67
C THR A 495 -3.23 35.13 7.53
N CYS A 496 -4.14 35.05 8.49
CA CYS A 496 -4.35 36.09 9.50
C CYS A 496 -3.18 36.16 10.50
N ARG A 497 -3.11 37.24 11.27
CA ARG A 497 -2.20 37.31 12.42
C ARG A 497 -2.58 36.26 13.47
N LEU A 498 -1.58 35.84 14.25
CA LEU A 498 -1.77 34.97 15.40
C LEU A 498 -2.61 35.70 16.45
N GLU A 499 -3.71 35.09 16.90
CA GLU A 499 -4.62 35.68 17.89
C GLU A 499 -4.65 34.87 19.19
N PRO A 500 -4.47 35.49 20.36
CA PRO A 500 -4.55 34.78 21.63
C PRO A 500 -6.00 34.47 22.01
N ILE A 501 -6.26 33.24 22.48
CA ILE A 501 -7.52 32.81 23.09
C ILE A 501 -7.27 32.60 24.59
N ASN A 502 -8.06 33.27 25.43
CA ASN A 502 -8.12 32.97 26.85
C ASN A 502 -8.96 31.70 27.08
N LEU A 503 -8.39 30.68 27.71
CA LEU A 503 -9.03 29.39 27.96
C LEU A 503 -9.74 29.34 29.32
N GLY A 504 -9.60 30.38 30.13
CA GLY A 504 -10.23 30.50 31.45
C GLY A 504 -9.55 29.68 32.55
N GLY A 505 -9.72 30.15 33.80
CA GLY A 505 -9.17 29.51 35.00
C GLY A 505 -7.68 29.19 34.89
N ASN A 506 -7.30 28.00 35.37
CA ASN A 506 -5.91 27.57 35.41
C ASN A 506 -5.37 27.06 34.06
N LYS A 507 -6.14 27.16 32.95
CA LYS A 507 -5.71 26.70 31.61
C LYS A 507 -4.87 27.73 30.85
N GLY A 508 -4.90 29.01 31.28
CA GLY A 508 -4.11 30.08 30.69
C GLY A 508 -4.58 30.51 29.30
N PHE A 509 -3.63 30.85 28.42
CA PHE A 509 -3.87 31.28 27.05
C PHE A 509 -3.29 30.27 26.05
N THR A 510 -3.93 30.16 24.89
CA THR A 510 -3.33 29.57 23.68
C THR A 510 -3.45 30.55 22.51
N ASN A 511 -3.00 30.17 21.32
CA ASN A 511 -3.11 30.95 20.10
C ASN A 511 -3.93 30.25 19.02
N ARG A 512 -4.63 31.04 18.21
CA ARG A 512 -5.34 30.65 16.99
C ARG A 512 -4.60 31.20 15.77
N LEU A 513 -4.33 30.33 14.81
CA LEU A 513 -4.01 30.69 13.43
C LEU A 513 -5.31 30.61 12.61
N THR A 514 -5.53 31.57 11.71
CA THR A 514 -6.70 31.57 10.81
C THR A 514 -6.24 31.71 9.36
N PHE A 515 -6.82 30.91 8.47
CA PHE A 515 -6.58 30.91 7.03
C PHE A 515 -7.91 31.18 6.33
N ILE A 516 -8.04 32.32 5.65
CA ILE A 516 -9.24 32.68 4.89
C ILE A 516 -9.08 32.10 3.48
N LEU A 517 -10.06 31.31 3.04
CA LEU A 517 -10.05 30.71 1.71
C LEU A 517 -10.58 31.71 0.67
N PRO A 518 -10.03 31.71 -0.56
CA PRO A 518 -10.44 32.64 -1.62
C PRO A 518 -11.91 32.46 -2.01
N HIS A 519 -12.49 33.49 -2.63
CA HIS A 519 -13.87 33.51 -3.13
C HIS A 519 -14.95 33.26 -2.06
N GLY A 520 -14.66 33.58 -0.78
CA GLY A 520 -15.64 33.40 0.31
C GLY A 520 -15.91 31.93 0.67
N ARG A 521 -15.03 31.00 0.30
CA ARG A 521 -15.18 29.54 0.53
C ARG A 521 -14.99 29.10 1.99
N GLY A 522 -15.16 30.00 2.95
CA GLY A 522 -14.95 29.73 4.38
C GLY A 522 -13.53 30.00 4.88
N LYS A 523 -13.24 29.49 6.08
CA LYS A 523 -11.99 29.66 6.82
C LYS A 523 -11.54 28.34 7.43
N ILE A 524 -10.24 28.25 7.72
CA ILE A 524 -9.66 27.18 8.52
C ILE A 524 -9.00 27.82 9.73
N HIS A 525 -9.36 27.39 10.93
CA HIS A 525 -8.76 27.84 12.19
C HIS A 525 -7.97 26.70 12.82
N LEU A 526 -6.70 26.94 13.17
CA LEU A 526 -5.88 26.02 13.94
C LEU A 526 -5.61 26.62 15.32
N ILE A 527 -6.24 26.05 16.34
CA ILE A 527 -6.04 26.39 17.75
C ILE A 527 -4.94 25.48 18.28
N LEU A 528 -3.85 26.08 18.76
CA LEU A 528 -2.67 25.33 19.16
C LEU A 528 -2.84 24.66 20.53
N GLY A 529 -2.26 23.47 20.69
CA GLY A 529 -1.99 22.86 21.97
C GLY A 529 -0.83 23.55 22.68
N THR A 530 -0.86 23.59 24.01
CA THR A 530 0.19 24.12 24.88
C THR A 530 0.35 23.19 26.09
N PRO A 531 1.52 23.14 26.76
CA PRO A 531 1.70 22.28 27.94
C PRO A 531 0.66 22.50 29.06
N LEU A 532 0.12 23.71 29.21
CA LEU A 532 -0.94 24.01 30.19
C LEU A 532 -2.33 23.61 29.69
N SER A 533 -2.66 23.91 28.43
CA SER A 533 -3.98 23.56 27.85
C SER A 533 -4.13 22.08 27.55
N ASN A 534 -3.03 21.34 27.44
CA ASN A 534 -3.01 19.94 27.01
C ASN A 534 -3.30 18.94 28.13
N ARG A 535 -3.38 19.34 29.40
CA ARG A 535 -3.72 18.40 30.50
C ARG A 535 -5.00 17.61 30.23
N ASP A 536 -6.01 18.26 29.66
CA ASP A 536 -7.27 17.60 29.31
C ASP A 536 -7.08 16.68 28.08
N ALA A 537 -6.22 17.06 27.12
CA ALA A 537 -5.88 16.25 25.95
C ALA A 537 -5.00 15.02 26.29
N ASP A 538 -4.05 15.16 27.22
CA ASP A 538 -3.22 14.07 27.75
C ASP A 538 -4.12 12.96 28.34
N GLU A 539 -5.11 13.38 29.16
CA GLU A 539 -6.08 12.48 29.79
C GLU A 539 -7.04 11.84 28.78
N ILE A 540 -7.55 12.61 27.81
CA ILE A 540 -8.36 12.08 26.71
C ILE A 540 -7.56 11.02 25.93
N PHE A 541 -6.29 11.28 25.61
CA PHE A 541 -5.43 10.33 24.89
C PHE A 541 -5.08 9.08 25.71
N ARG A 542 -4.95 9.19 27.03
CA ARG A 542 -4.82 8.05 27.95
C ARG A 542 -6.08 7.18 27.90
N LEU A 543 -7.24 7.77 28.13
CA LEU A 543 -8.53 7.08 28.14
C LEU A 543 -8.84 6.42 26.78
N TYR A 544 -8.57 7.08 25.66
CA TYR A 544 -8.75 6.50 24.33
C TYR A 544 -8.01 5.16 24.17
N GLN A 545 -6.76 5.07 24.65
CA GLN A 545 -5.95 3.87 24.56
C GLN A 545 -6.46 2.75 25.47
N GLU A 546 -6.80 3.09 26.71
CA GLU A 546 -7.32 2.15 27.70
C GLU A 546 -8.66 1.58 27.26
N GLN A 547 -9.62 2.44 26.92
CA GLN A 547 -10.98 2.06 26.52
C GLN A 547 -11.00 1.30 25.18
N ALA A 548 -10.08 1.60 24.25
CA ALA A 548 -9.90 0.79 23.05
C ALA A 548 -9.28 -0.58 23.34
N SER A 549 -8.39 -0.69 24.33
CA SER A 549 -7.76 -1.97 24.71
C SER A 549 -8.71 -2.93 25.42
N THR A 550 -9.71 -2.41 26.16
CA THR A 550 -10.76 -3.22 26.82
C THR A 550 -11.93 -3.54 25.90
N GLY A 551 -12.05 -2.85 24.77
CA GLY A 551 -13.20 -2.95 23.85
C GLY A 551 -14.42 -2.11 24.27
N GLU A 552 -14.31 -1.26 25.30
CA GLU A 552 -15.32 -0.25 25.64
C GLU A 552 -15.48 0.74 24.46
N LEU A 553 -14.36 1.23 23.94
CA LEU A 553 -14.29 1.93 22.66
C LEU A 553 -14.08 0.89 21.54
N LYS A 554 -15.13 0.68 20.74
CA LYS A 554 -15.19 -0.28 19.64
C LYS A 554 -14.50 0.28 18.39
N LEU A 555 -13.20 0.58 18.48
CA LEU A 555 -12.40 0.93 17.29
C LEU A 555 -12.34 -0.27 16.33
N ARG A 556 -12.85 -0.09 15.10
CA ARG A 556 -12.93 -1.12 14.06
C ARG A 556 -12.40 -0.62 12.72
N ARG A 557 -11.83 -1.53 11.93
CA ARG A 557 -11.66 -1.32 10.48
C ARG A 557 -12.91 -1.84 9.77
N TYR A 558 -13.59 -0.98 9.02
CA TYR A 558 -14.86 -1.29 8.37
C TYR A 558 -14.64 -1.66 6.90
N PRO A 559 -15.50 -2.51 6.29
CA PRO A 559 -15.47 -2.75 4.86
C PRO A 559 -15.73 -1.49 4.05
N LEU A 560 -14.90 -1.25 3.04
CA LEU A 560 -15.12 -0.28 1.97
C LEU A 560 -16.09 -0.87 0.94
N ARG A 561 -16.92 -0.02 0.32
CA ARG A 561 -17.63 -0.38 -0.92
C ARG A 561 -16.57 -0.58 -2.01
N ASN A 562 -16.44 -1.79 -2.54
CA ASN A 562 -15.37 -2.15 -3.49
C ASN A 562 -15.90 -3.04 -4.62
N VAL A 563 -15.34 -2.87 -5.81
CA VAL A 563 -15.58 -3.68 -7.01
C VAL A 563 -14.62 -4.88 -7.07
N ALA A 564 -13.50 -4.83 -6.35
CA ALA A 564 -12.52 -5.91 -6.29
C ALA A 564 -13.00 -7.12 -5.46
N ARG A 565 -12.33 -8.25 -5.65
CA ARG A 565 -12.76 -9.54 -5.12
C ARG A 565 -12.52 -9.70 -3.61
N GLY A 566 -13.60 -9.70 -2.85
CA GLY A 566 -13.63 -9.95 -1.41
C GLY A 566 -13.70 -8.66 -0.59
N LEU A 567 -13.84 -8.79 0.73
CA LEU A 567 -13.90 -7.63 1.62
C LEU A 567 -12.54 -6.90 1.64
N LEU A 568 -12.57 -5.60 1.37
CA LEU A 568 -11.47 -4.66 1.58
C LEU A 568 -11.83 -3.76 2.77
N LEU A 569 -11.03 -3.79 3.82
CA LEU A 569 -11.20 -2.97 5.03
C LEU A 569 -10.46 -1.64 4.91
N THR A 570 -11.02 -0.58 5.51
CA THR A 570 -10.36 0.72 5.73
C THR A 570 -8.93 0.58 6.25
N ASN A 571 -8.03 1.50 5.91
CA ASN A 571 -6.65 1.45 6.41
C ASN A 571 -6.56 1.76 7.93
N TYR A 572 -7.42 2.64 8.44
CA TYR A 572 -7.43 3.08 9.84
C TYR A 572 -8.62 2.50 10.62
N PHE A 573 -8.51 2.47 11.95
CA PHE A 573 -9.60 2.06 12.84
C PHE A 573 -10.48 3.27 13.16
N SER A 574 -11.79 3.10 13.26
CA SER A 574 -12.70 4.17 13.68
C SER A 574 -13.87 3.66 14.53
N GLN A 575 -14.56 4.60 15.20
CA GLN A 575 -15.89 4.45 15.77
C GLN A 575 -16.64 5.76 15.54
N ASN A 576 -17.87 5.71 15.03
CA ASN A 576 -18.77 6.86 15.02
C ASN A 576 -19.60 6.94 16.31
N SER A 577 -19.93 8.13 16.80
CA SER A 577 -20.81 8.30 17.96
C SER A 577 -21.67 9.56 17.86
N GLY A 578 -22.90 9.50 18.39
CA GLY A 578 -23.90 10.56 18.29
C GLY A 578 -24.98 10.26 17.26
N GLU A 579 -25.30 11.23 16.40
CA GLU A 579 -26.32 11.13 15.35
C GLU A 579 -25.93 10.10 14.27
N PRO A 580 -26.80 9.13 13.92
CA PRO A 580 -26.51 8.17 12.86
C PRO A 580 -26.50 8.82 11.46
N TYR A 581 -25.40 8.66 10.72
CA TYR A 581 -25.29 9.09 9.32
C TYR A 581 -24.62 8.03 8.45
N GLN A 582 -24.59 8.24 7.13
CA GLN A 582 -24.07 7.29 6.14
C GLN A 582 -22.52 7.34 6.04
N TYR A 583 -21.83 7.05 7.14
CA TYR A 583 -20.38 6.86 7.17
C TYR A 583 -19.95 5.53 6.51
N VAL A 584 -18.63 5.33 6.33
CA VAL A 584 -17.98 4.13 5.74
C VAL A 584 -18.42 2.80 6.38
N GLY A 585 -18.82 2.80 7.66
CA GLY A 585 -19.36 1.61 8.35
C GLY A 585 -20.88 1.39 8.21
N GLY A 586 -21.59 2.26 7.50
CA GLY A 586 -23.05 2.37 7.52
C GLY A 586 -23.59 3.02 8.81
N SER A 587 -24.85 3.46 8.77
CA SER A 587 -25.49 4.15 9.90
C SER A 587 -25.66 3.27 11.15
N GLY A 588 -25.95 1.97 10.95
CA GLY A 588 -26.18 0.98 12.00
C GLY A 588 -24.95 0.56 12.83
N GLN A 589 -23.85 1.30 12.77
CA GLN A 589 -22.65 1.11 13.59
C GLN A 589 -22.31 2.36 14.45
N THR A 590 -23.20 3.35 14.48
CA THR A 590 -23.07 4.56 15.30
C THR A 590 -23.45 4.27 16.75
N VAL A 591 -22.60 4.66 17.71
CA VAL A 591 -22.87 4.53 19.15
C VAL A 591 -23.59 5.79 19.68
N PRO A 592 -24.80 5.71 20.24
CA PRO A 592 -25.48 6.89 20.80
C PRO A 592 -24.65 7.57 21.90
N PHE A 593 -24.75 8.89 22.08
CA PHE A 593 -23.96 9.60 23.10
C PHE A 593 -24.22 9.14 24.54
N SER A 594 -25.40 8.58 24.82
CA SER A 594 -25.72 7.94 26.11
C SER A 594 -24.86 6.70 26.40
N GLU A 595 -24.34 6.05 25.36
CA GLU A 595 -23.48 4.86 25.43
C GLU A 595 -22.02 5.17 25.04
N ALA A 596 -21.71 6.42 24.68
CA ALA A 596 -20.39 6.80 24.22
C ALA A 596 -19.35 6.74 25.38
N PRO A 597 -18.18 6.10 25.15
CA PRO A 597 -17.11 6.03 26.15
C PRO A 597 -16.62 7.40 26.62
N ASP A 598 -16.04 7.43 27.82
CA ASP A 598 -15.61 8.68 28.47
C ASP A 598 -14.58 9.47 27.65
N CYS A 599 -13.67 8.79 26.94
CA CYS A 599 -12.74 9.45 26.01
C CYS A 599 -13.46 10.24 24.90
N VAL A 600 -14.55 9.69 24.34
CA VAL A 600 -15.32 10.29 23.25
C VAL A 600 -16.09 11.51 23.75
N ARG A 601 -16.78 11.38 24.89
CA ARG A 601 -17.54 12.49 25.51
C ARG A 601 -16.62 13.66 25.90
N ARG A 602 -15.42 13.37 26.44
CA ARG A 602 -14.42 14.41 26.76
C ARG A 602 -13.81 15.05 25.51
N ALA A 603 -13.54 14.27 24.46
CA ALA A 603 -13.06 14.80 23.19
C ALA A 603 -14.07 15.79 22.58
N LEU A 604 -15.36 15.41 22.54
CA LEU A 604 -16.43 16.29 22.09
C LEU A 604 -16.54 17.56 22.93
N ALA A 605 -16.45 17.44 24.26
CA ALA A 605 -16.48 18.60 25.16
C ALA A 605 -15.30 19.57 24.91
N LEU A 606 -14.08 19.04 24.70
CA LEU A 606 -12.90 19.87 24.40
C LEU A 606 -13.01 20.54 23.03
N ILE A 607 -13.55 19.85 22.02
CA ILE A 607 -13.81 20.44 20.68
C ILE A 607 -14.86 21.56 20.80
N LYS A 608 -15.95 21.35 21.56
CA LYS A 608 -16.95 22.40 21.84
C LYS A 608 -16.32 23.59 22.55
N GLU A 609 -15.62 23.40 23.68
CA GLU A 609 -14.93 24.46 24.42
C GLU A 609 -14.03 25.31 23.51
N ARG A 610 -13.18 24.66 22.70
CA ARG A 610 -12.22 25.34 21.82
C ARG A 610 -12.92 26.02 20.64
N SER A 611 -13.95 25.42 20.06
CA SER A 611 -14.67 26.00 18.93
C SER A 611 -15.53 27.19 19.33
N SER A 612 -16.23 27.11 20.47
CA SER A 612 -17.06 28.20 20.95
C SER A 612 -16.22 29.42 21.38
N LEU A 613 -15.03 29.20 21.94
CA LEU A 613 -14.05 30.27 22.19
C LEU A 613 -13.47 30.87 20.90
N ALA A 614 -13.23 30.07 19.86
CA ALA A 614 -12.60 30.52 18.63
C ALA A 614 -13.55 31.20 17.64
N LEU A 615 -14.83 30.83 17.62
CA LEU A 615 -15.85 31.43 16.75
C LEU A 615 -16.83 32.37 17.49
N CYS A 616 -16.70 32.49 18.81
CA CYS A 616 -17.57 33.30 19.68
C CYS A 616 -19.07 32.95 19.58
N THR A 617 -19.38 31.69 19.28
CA THR A 617 -20.74 31.14 19.17
C THR A 617 -20.74 29.69 19.64
N ASP A 618 -21.81 29.22 20.29
CA ASP A 618 -21.88 27.80 20.64
C ASP A 618 -22.19 26.94 19.41
N ILE A 619 -21.60 25.75 19.34
CA ILE A 619 -21.71 24.86 18.17
C ILE A 619 -22.37 23.54 18.58
N PRO A 620 -23.58 23.25 18.07
CA PRO A 620 -24.34 22.07 18.47
C PRO A 620 -23.86 20.80 17.74
N PHE A 621 -22.56 20.48 17.83
CA PHE A 621 -22.03 19.22 17.33
C PHE A 621 -22.82 18.05 17.95
N ASN A 622 -23.47 17.26 17.09
CA ASN A 622 -24.30 16.12 17.43
C ASN A 622 -23.70 14.78 16.95
N GLU A 623 -22.55 14.81 16.29
CA GLU A 623 -21.77 13.64 15.86
C GLU A 623 -20.31 13.80 16.29
N ILE A 624 -19.61 12.68 16.48
CA ILE A 624 -18.14 12.62 16.51
C ILE A 624 -17.59 11.30 15.97
N LEU A 625 -16.76 11.39 14.92
CA LEU A 625 -15.95 10.31 14.39
C LEU A 625 -14.61 10.23 15.15
N SER A 626 -14.40 9.16 15.91
CA SER A 626 -13.10 8.81 16.48
C SER A 626 -12.31 7.95 15.50
N ALA A 627 -11.06 8.31 15.19
CA ALA A 627 -10.19 7.58 14.27
C ALA A 627 -8.80 7.33 14.89
N GLY A 628 -8.40 6.06 14.95
CA GLY A 628 -7.10 5.60 15.45
C GLY A 628 -6.18 5.14 14.31
N TYR A 629 -5.00 5.74 14.23
CA TYR A 629 -3.93 5.44 13.26
C TYR A 629 -2.75 4.81 13.99
N MET A 630 -2.50 3.53 13.73
CA MET A 630 -1.20 2.91 14.02
C MET A 630 -0.14 3.44 13.05
N GLU A 631 1.13 3.16 13.34
CA GLU A 631 2.24 3.57 12.48
C GLU A 631 2.02 3.20 11.00
N ARG A 632 2.32 4.14 10.10
CA ARG A 632 2.13 4.06 8.64
C ARG A 632 0.67 4.02 8.14
N GLN A 633 -0.34 4.03 9.01
CA GLN A 633 -1.72 4.23 8.58
C GLN A 633 -1.98 5.71 8.25
N LYS A 634 -2.57 5.96 7.07
CA LYS A 634 -2.90 7.31 6.55
C LYS A 634 -4.32 7.32 5.96
N MET A 635 -4.90 8.51 5.81
CA MET A 635 -6.11 8.71 4.99
C MET A 635 -5.71 9.38 3.69
N SER A 636 -6.12 8.84 2.54
CA SER A 636 -5.95 9.47 1.23
C SER A 636 -6.74 10.79 1.14
N PHE A 637 -6.58 11.53 0.03
CA PHE A 637 -7.37 12.74 -0.18
C PHE A 637 -8.87 12.41 -0.27
N HIS A 638 -9.68 13.09 0.54
CA HIS A 638 -11.13 12.99 0.59
C HIS A 638 -11.74 14.35 0.91
N SER A 639 -13.05 14.48 0.74
CA SER A 639 -13.84 15.62 1.21
C SER A 639 -14.91 15.09 2.16
N ASP A 640 -15.20 15.85 3.21
CA ASP A 640 -16.31 15.56 4.12
C ASP A 640 -17.67 16.02 3.54
N SER A 641 -17.74 16.42 2.26
CA SER A 641 -18.96 16.96 1.59
C SER A 641 -20.07 15.91 1.41
N GLU A 642 -20.62 15.46 2.54
CA GLU A 642 -21.69 14.48 2.66
C GLU A 642 -23.07 15.17 2.75
N LYS A 643 -24.12 14.51 2.24
CA LYS A 643 -25.48 15.05 2.34
C LYS A 643 -25.91 15.14 3.81
N GLY A 644 -26.29 16.33 4.24
CA GLY A 644 -26.71 16.60 5.62
C GLY A 644 -25.59 17.11 6.54
N LEU A 645 -24.34 17.21 6.07
CA LEU A 645 -23.28 17.85 6.86
C LEU A 645 -23.50 19.37 6.96
N GLY A 646 -23.45 19.89 8.18
CA GLY A 646 -23.50 21.32 8.49
C GLY A 646 -22.19 22.06 8.18
N PRO A 647 -22.19 23.40 8.20
CA PRO A 647 -21.10 24.21 7.69
C PRO A 647 -19.83 24.19 8.55
N ILE A 648 -19.84 23.60 9.74
CA ILE A 648 -18.69 23.63 10.66
C ILE A 648 -18.30 22.20 11.05
N VAL A 649 -17.00 21.91 10.94
CA VAL A 649 -16.37 20.65 11.38
C VAL A 649 -15.21 20.97 12.30
N GLY A 650 -15.19 20.40 13.51
CA GLY A 650 -14.09 20.54 14.48
C GLY A 650 -13.31 19.24 14.61
N SER A 651 -11.98 19.28 14.75
CA SER A 651 -11.15 18.07 14.89
C SER A 651 -10.03 18.23 15.92
N LEU A 652 -10.02 17.35 16.93
CA LEU A 652 -8.99 17.25 17.96
C LEU A 652 -7.90 16.26 17.54
N SER A 653 -6.62 16.66 17.68
CA SER A 653 -5.47 15.81 17.38
C SER A 653 -4.75 15.31 18.64
N LEU A 654 -4.46 14.01 18.72
CA LEU A 654 -3.89 13.36 19.90
C LEU A 654 -2.74 12.39 19.54
N GLY A 655 -1.70 12.33 20.38
CA GLY A 655 -0.52 11.49 20.15
C GLY A 655 0.49 12.12 19.19
N SER A 656 0.93 11.36 18.20
CA SER A 656 1.91 11.79 17.18
C SER A 656 1.47 13.04 16.42
N ALA A 657 2.45 13.86 16.03
CA ALA A 657 2.24 14.90 15.04
C ALA A 657 1.82 14.29 13.69
N ALA A 658 1.11 15.08 12.88
CA ALA A 658 0.69 14.74 11.52
C ALA A 658 0.78 15.95 10.61
N LEU A 659 0.99 15.70 9.32
CA LEU A 659 0.75 16.70 8.27
C LEU A 659 -0.68 16.57 7.77
N MET A 660 -1.38 17.70 7.68
CA MET A 660 -2.66 17.78 6.99
C MET A 660 -2.50 18.67 5.76
N HIS A 661 -2.81 18.14 4.58
CA HIS A 661 -2.70 18.87 3.32
C HIS A 661 -4.10 19.12 2.76
N PHE A 662 -4.34 20.34 2.29
CA PHE A 662 -5.55 20.73 1.55
C PHE A 662 -5.19 20.99 0.09
N ARG A 663 -6.00 20.50 -0.84
CA ARG A 663 -5.92 20.80 -2.28
C ARG A 663 -7.31 21.16 -2.80
N PRO A 664 -7.46 22.09 -3.76
CA PRO A 664 -8.73 22.28 -4.45
C PRO A 664 -9.17 20.99 -5.14
N HIS A 665 -10.48 20.74 -5.24
CA HIS A 665 -10.98 19.68 -6.11
C HIS A 665 -10.49 19.87 -7.55
N VAL A 666 -10.12 18.77 -8.21
CA VAL A 666 -9.78 18.78 -9.63
C VAL A 666 -11.08 18.79 -10.44
N SER A 667 -11.39 19.92 -11.09
CA SER A 667 -12.43 19.94 -12.12
C SER A 667 -12.01 19.05 -13.29
N ALA A 668 -12.95 18.27 -13.84
CA ALA A 668 -12.74 17.44 -15.03
C ALA A 668 -12.35 18.26 -16.28
N GLU A 669 -12.62 19.57 -16.27
CA GLU A 669 -12.37 20.50 -17.38
C GLU A 669 -10.99 21.18 -17.28
N ALA A 670 -10.32 21.09 -16.13
CA ALA A 670 -8.98 21.65 -15.96
C ALA A 670 -7.92 20.64 -16.43
N PRO A 671 -6.94 21.04 -17.27
CA PRO A 671 -5.81 20.16 -17.59
C PRO A 671 -5.10 19.76 -16.29
N LYS A 672 -4.58 18.52 -16.22
CA LYS A 672 -3.86 17.93 -15.06
C LYS A 672 -2.57 18.68 -14.70
N ALA A 673 -2.68 19.94 -14.27
CA ALA A 673 -1.64 20.62 -13.51
C ALA A 673 -1.41 19.80 -12.23
N LYS A 674 -0.14 19.47 -11.92
CA LYS A 674 0.23 18.65 -10.75
C LYS A 674 -0.58 19.09 -9.54
N CYS A 675 -1.47 18.23 -9.03
CA CYS A 675 -2.41 18.60 -7.98
C CYS A 675 -1.63 18.85 -6.69
N THR A 676 -1.40 20.13 -6.39
CA THR A 676 -0.34 20.59 -5.48
C THR A 676 -0.99 21.30 -4.30
N HIS A 677 -0.52 20.97 -3.09
CA HIS A 677 -1.13 21.40 -1.84
C HIS A 677 -1.23 22.94 -1.79
N ALA A 678 -2.43 23.45 -1.52
CA ALA A 678 -2.70 24.89 -1.38
C ALA A 678 -2.37 25.38 0.05
N LEU A 679 -2.71 24.56 1.04
CA LEU A 679 -2.38 24.73 2.45
C LEU A 679 -1.83 23.42 3.00
N THR A 680 -0.76 23.49 3.78
CA THR A 680 -0.32 22.40 4.66
C THR A 680 -0.29 22.88 6.09
N LEU A 681 -0.81 22.08 7.01
CA LEU A 681 -0.79 22.31 8.46
C LEU A 681 0.01 21.20 9.14
N VAL A 682 0.70 21.54 10.24
CA VAL A 682 1.24 20.55 11.17
C VAL A 682 0.31 20.46 12.37
N LEU A 683 -0.40 19.34 12.50
CA LEU A 683 -1.28 19.05 13.63
C LEU A 683 -0.48 18.35 14.73
N ARG A 684 -0.60 18.83 15.96
CA ARG A 684 0.11 18.34 17.15
C ARG A 684 -0.87 17.82 18.21
N HIS A 685 -0.32 17.18 19.24
CA HIS A 685 -1.11 16.78 20.40
C HIS A 685 -1.76 18.00 21.08
N GLY A 686 -3.08 17.94 21.24
CA GLY A 686 -3.89 19.01 21.84
C GLY A 686 -4.34 20.11 20.87
N ASP A 687 -3.89 20.09 19.62
CA ASP A 687 -4.39 21.02 18.61
C ASP A 687 -5.86 20.72 18.28
N VAL A 688 -6.66 21.78 18.14
CA VAL A 688 -8.03 21.71 17.60
C VAL A 688 -8.09 22.51 16.29
N LEU A 689 -8.42 21.81 15.22
CA LEU A 689 -8.70 22.38 13.91
C LEU A 689 -10.20 22.65 13.77
N ILE A 690 -10.58 23.75 13.13
CA ILE A 690 -11.96 24.05 12.76
C ILE A 690 -11.99 24.42 11.28
N MET A 691 -12.87 23.77 10.53
CA MET A 691 -13.24 24.12 9.17
C MET A 691 -14.56 24.87 9.22
N ASP A 692 -14.53 26.18 8.99
CA ASP A 692 -15.65 27.13 9.12
C ASP A 692 -16.18 27.52 7.73
N GLY A 693 -17.30 26.92 7.32
CA GLY A 693 -17.97 27.14 6.04
C GLY A 693 -18.11 25.87 5.21
N ASP A 694 -19.29 25.68 4.60
CA ASP A 694 -19.59 24.58 3.66
C ASP A 694 -18.61 24.54 2.47
N GLY A 695 -18.18 25.71 2.02
CA GLY A 695 -17.17 25.90 0.97
C GLY A 695 -15.82 25.25 1.25
N VAL A 696 -15.47 24.97 2.52
CA VAL A 696 -14.24 24.24 2.84
C VAL A 696 -14.34 22.82 2.29
N GLN A 697 -15.43 22.10 2.60
CA GLN A 697 -15.63 20.73 2.14
C GLN A 697 -15.99 20.67 0.65
N LYS A 698 -16.83 21.60 0.18
CA LYS A 698 -17.34 21.61 -1.20
C LYS A 698 -16.28 21.90 -2.26
N TYR A 699 -15.20 22.60 -1.92
CA TYR A 699 -14.18 23.04 -2.89
C TYR A 699 -12.77 22.52 -2.61
N TYR A 700 -12.52 21.87 -1.46
CA TYR A 700 -11.21 21.32 -1.11
C TYR A 700 -11.32 19.88 -0.63
N GLU A 701 -10.37 19.07 -1.08
CA GLU A 701 -10.05 17.77 -0.49
C GLU A 701 -8.91 17.94 0.51
N HIS A 702 -8.90 17.08 1.52
CA HIS A 702 -7.84 17.02 2.50
C HIS A 702 -7.34 15.59 2.75
N THR A 703 -6.11 15.46 3.19
CA THR A 703 -5.46 14.21 3.63
C THR A 703 -4.76 14.46 4.96
N VAL A 704 -4.66 13.42 5.79
CA VAL A 704 -3.84 13.45 7.01
C VAL A 704 -2.82 12.32 6.96
N VAL A 705 -1.55 12.69 7.14
CA VAL A 705 -0.39 11.79 7.16
C VAL A 705 0.26 11.85 8.55
N PRO A 706 -0.07 10.92 9.47
CA PRO A 706 0.56 10.80 10.77
C PRO A 706 2.03 10.39 10.68
N MET A 707 2.89 10.94 11.54
CA MET A 707 4.30 10.54 11.63
C MET A 707 4.50 9.23 12.41
N ASN A 708 3.54 8.86 13.27
CA ASN A 708 3.52 7.67 14.12
C ASN A 708 2.08 7.48 14.67
N PHE A 709 1.92 6.71 15.75
CA PHE A 709 0.63 6.48 16.40
C PHE A 709 -0.11 7.79 16.76
N ARG A 710 -1.30 7.98 16.19
CA ARG A 710 -2.15 9.16 16.36
C ARG A 710 -3.60 8.74 16.58
N ILE A 711 -4.34 9.54 17.34
CA ILE A 711 -5.80 9.49 17.40
C ILE A 711 -6.34 10.86 16.96
N ALA A 712 -7.42 10.85 16.18
CA ALA A 712 -8.23 12.02 15.89
C ALA A 712 -9.65 11.82 16.43
N ALA A 713 -10.30 12.92 16.80
CA ALA A 713 -11.73 12.94 17.04
C ALA A 713 -12.29 14.14 16.27
N THR A 714 -13.15 13.88 15.27
CA THR A 714 -13.72 14.89 14.39
C THR A 714 -15.21 15.00 14.66
N ALA A 715 -15.66 16.14 15.17
CA ALA A 715 -17.05 16.41 15.51
C ALA A 715 -17.75 17.19 14.39
N ARG A 716 -18.98 16.77 14.07
CA ARG A 716 -19.81 17.32 12.99
C ARG A 716 -21.18 17.73 13.51
N CYS A 717 -21.84 18.61 12.76
CA CYS A 717 -23.26 18.88 12.87
C CYS A 717 -23.95 18.16 11.71
N ILE A 718 -24.71 17.10 11.99
CA ILE A 718 -25.51 16.36 11.01
C ILE A 718 -26.95 16.87 11.11
N GLY A 719 -27.49 17.38 10.00
CA GLY A 719 -28.90 17.71 9.88
C GLY A 719 -29.75 16.45 9.78
N SER A 720 -30.94 16.47 10.39
CA SER A 720 -31.94 15.41 10.25
C SER A 720 -32.27 15.19 8.76
N ALA A 721 -32.20 13.92 8.32
CA ALA A 721 -32.32 13.51 6.93
C ALA A 721 -33.77 13.55 6.39
#